data_AF-A0A3C1FJE9-F1
#
_entry.id   AF-A0A3C1FJE9-F1
#
_cell.length_a   1.000
_cell.length_b   1.000
_cell.length_c   1.000
_cell.angle_alpha   90.00
_cell.angle_beta   90.00
_cell.angle_gamma   90.00
#
_symmetry.space_group_name_H-M   'P 1'
#
loop_
_entity.id
_entity.type
_entity.pdbx_description
1 polymer ?
#
loop_
_entity_poly.entity_id
_entity_poly.type
_entity_poly.pdbx_seq_one_letter_code
_entity_poly.pdbx_strand_id
1 'polypeptide(L)'
;MHLARAGTALAVGAVLTVGLAFTPVVPAHAETTNTITVDGMDLNDGGNAVINDLQTEQVAPGLLHVSYERLDSGGWQQINILKAKLSDKTVKLKYLSPETVSGQGTTVTELVDRNGAIAGVNLDRFDINNSYAASGWGVSDGTILKSGNDDAHASIGVDSSGLGTLVDLALEGTVTLPDSNTVAISGINAEGVWAPGVVLYNSHWGSFTRDRLFGQSAAGGIEVWVDADGVVTKAAQPTAGDDGPIPDGAQVLATFADRAEATALSSLKVGDTVQIAYGIKDSVDVTEAGGAWHDLVRDGAASPYANEVYYTGLNPRTMIGFGKDRATAYFVVVDGRQGDAKGMAFAQQQDLLLDLGVWDAINADGGGSSQMNTRHAGDTTTTVENSPSDGYERSDGDGMGFTLAQPSSGQLLSFAVEPAMADDDVLRVFPGMHRSLSASGYDEAGSAVAGTPSVWSTSDAQVAAVKDGQVAGKADGKATITAREGVATGKAKVEVLGELARLEVDQNVVNLEKQGVSQVVTFEGYDDQGFRAPVELGDLDITNSNPDVIDVKPTSDGRAEITAVGAQGTAMLGFSHGDHTVQISVAVPLEINTIDDFSDISGWSAANDRAPGCNIQTGSGHDGAASIQLNYDFTQSTATRGCYGVAPGAVQGTYSGIDIPGRPQKLSVWIKGDGKGALLRMQVMQSNGVTNWIDGPGGSQSLHVTWTDWKRVDFMVPSTFVFPLKFQRIRALETVAAKQYTGSLEFSQIFAYLPPEGTATPAVETFDDPVLSSTGSTDSAPLRVAVMSDAQFVAASPDSGAVAGARDALREIVAAKPDVLIIDGDFVDEASPADFALAKSILEEELADATFPWYYLPGNHEVMGGPISNFESVFGPTWREFDLKHTKVIGLNSSSGKLQTYFDQVTMLRAQLDEAADDPSITGVLVFTHMPIDDPLPTKGSQLTDRTEAEMITDWVTEFRADSGKSIAMVNGHVGVFHTSSLDGVPMVINGNSGKAPASTVADGGFTGWSMLGVDPAQGKWASADGRWLTDEVKTRVDSLTVQSPAATLTPGEQVDLKPTVLQDGTREVPVEWPVSHTWTGSDAVFIGAVDKAPNTAAAAIDPQTGV
;
A
#
# COMPACT_ATOMS: atom_id res chain seq x y z
N MET A 1 8.23 71.10 28.86
CA MET A 1 7.14 71.37 27.90
C MET A 1 6.38 70.05 27.75
N HIS A 2 5.51 69.67 28.71
CA HIS A 2 4.04 69.90 28.76
C HIS A 2 3.34 69.42 27.48
N LEU A 3 2.40 68.48 27.43
CA LEU A 3 1.33 67.96 28.33
C LEU A 3 1.02 66.50 27.88
N ALA A 4 0.22 65.63 28.51
CA ALA A 4 -0.30 65.40 29.85
C ALA A 4 -0.83 63.95 29.87
N ARG A 5 -0.64 63.23 30.98
CA ARG A 5 -1.29 61.95 31.29
C ARG A 5 -2.70 62.21 31.83
N ALA A 6 -3.68 61.42 31.41
CA ALA A 6 -4.89 61.11 32.18
C ALA A 6 -5.33 59.68 31.83
N GLY A 7 -5.37 58.82 32.85
CA GLY A 7 -5.90 57.47 32.75
C GLY A 7 -7.36 57.42 33.18
N THR A 8 -8.06 56.36 32.73
CA THR A 8 -9.23 55.82 33.42
C THR A 8 -9.29 54.32 33.16
N ALA A 9 -9.57 53.57 34.22
CA ALA A 9 -9.60 52.12 34.30
C ALA A 9 -10.69 51.48 33.44
N LEU A 10 -10.41 50.29 32.90
CA LEU A 10 -11.45 49.32 32.54
C LEU A 10 -11.17 48.00 33.25
N ALA A 11 -12.24 47.47 33.83
CA ALA A 11 -12.27 46.30 34.69
C ALA A 11 -11.83 45.03 33.97
N VAL A 12 -11.02 44.24 34.65
CA VAL A 12 -10.73 42.84 34.30
C VAL A 12 -11.99 42.02 34.62
N GLY A 13 -12.83 41.81 33.62
CA GLY A 13 -13.77 40.70 33.61
C GLY A 13 -13.03 39.45 33.18
N ALA A 14 -12.69 38.58 34.13
CA ALA A 14 -12.17 37.26 33.84
C ALA A 14 -13.28 36.43 33.19
N VAL A 15 -13.22 36.29 31.87
CA VAL A 15 -13.91 35.22 31.15
C VAL A 15 -12.88 34.12 30.97
N LEU A 16 -12.99 33.06 31.79
CA LEU A 16 -12.37 31.78 31.50
C LEU A 16 -13.10 31.19 30.29
N THR A 17 -12.59 31.45 29.08
CA THR A 17 -12.81 30.57 27.93
C THR A 17 -11.72 29.51 27.98
N VAL A 18 -12.03 28.37 28.62
CA VAL A 18 -11.34 27.11 28.31
C VAL A 18 -11.87 26.68 26.95
N GLY A 19 -11.31 27.26 25.89
CA GLY A 19 -11.47 26.74 24.54
C GLY A 19 -10.47 25.60 24.38
N LEU A 20 -10.91 24.37 24.65
CA LEU A 20 -10.29 23.20 24.05
C LEU A 20 -10.62 23.27 22.56
N ALA A 21 -9.81 24.02 21.81
CA ALA A 21 -9.82 23.93 20.37
C ALA A 21 -9.26 22.54 20.05
N PHE A 22 -10.12 21.67 19.51
CA PHE A 22 -9.66 20.53 18.71
C PHE A 22 -8.75 21.11 17.63
N THR A 23 -7.45 20.92 17.81
CA THR A 23 -6.48 21.30 16.78
C THR A 23 -6.76 20.41 15.58
N PRO A 24 -6.90 20.97 14.37
CA PRO A 24 -6.94 20.15 13.17
C PRO A 24 -5.68 19.29 13.13
N VAL A 25 -5.80 18.08 12.59
CA VAL A 25 -4.70 17.18 12.26
C VAL A 25 -3.59 18.01 11.63
N VAL A 26 -2.48 18.13 12.37
CA VAL A 26 -1.23 18.60 11.83
C VAL A 26 -0.46 17.31 11.64
N PRO A 27 -0.23 16.84 10.41
CA PRO A 27 0.82 15.87 10.22
C PRO A 27 2.08 16.47 10.83
N ALA A 28 2.62 15.82 11.86
CA ALA A 28 3.86 16.25 12.48
C ALA A 28 5.01 15.71 11.63
N HIS A 29 5.14 16.18 10.39
CA HIS A 29 6.23 15.79 9.51
C HIS A 29 7.47 16.61 9.86
N ALA A 30 8.20 16.12 10.85
CA ALA A 30 9.58 16.51 11.10
C ALA A 30 10.29 15.34 11.78
N GLU A 31 10.47 14.28 11.02
CA GLU A 31 11.19 13.11 11.48
C GLU A 31 12.68 13.31 11.30
N THR A 32 13.33 13.61 12.42
CA THR A 32 14.79 13.66 12.50
C THR A 32 15.33 12.31 12.96
N THR A 33 16.62 12.06 12.75
CA THR A 33 17.34 10.93 13.41
C THR A 33 17.35 10.96 14.95
N ASN A 34 16.72 11.94 15.59
CA ASN A 34 16.55 11.96 17.05
C ASN A 34 15.34 11.12 17.48
N THR A 35 15.27 10.77 18.77
CA THR A 35 14.11 10.10 19.35
C THR A 35 12.82 10.86 19.06
N ILE A 36 11.84 10.19 18.45
CA ILE A 36 10.53 10.79 18.13
C ILE A 36 9.58 10.51 19.28
N THR A 37 9.18 11.58 19.98
CA THR A 37 8.28 11.47 21.13
C THR A 37 6.92 12.10 20.86
N VAL A 38 5.86 11.30 20.86
CA VAL A 38 4.46 11.76 20.73
C VAL A 38 3.73 11.55 22.05
N ASP A 39 3.27 12.64 22.66
CA ASP A 39 2.65 12.63 24.00
C ASP A 39 3.48 11.83 25.04
N GLY A 40 4.81 11.89 24.95
CA GLY A 40 5.73 11.18 25.83
C GLY A 40 5.97 9.69 25.53
N MET A 41 5.47 9.18 24.39
CA MET A 41 5.76 7.84 23.86
C MET A 41 6.94 7.91 22.90
N ASP A 42 7.97 7.08 23.07
CA ASP A 42 9.03 6.88 22.07
C ASP A 42 8.52 5.91 20.99
N LEU A 43 8.50 6.36 19.73
CA LEU A 43 7.96 5.57 18.62
C LEU A 43 9.06 4.90 17.78
N ASN A 44 10.31 5.38 17.84
CA ASN A 44 11.37 4.99 16.90
C ASN A 44 12.45 4.06 17.49
N ASP A 45 12.10 3.29 18.52
CA ASP A 45 12.96 2.24 19.11
C ASP A 45 14.32 2.81 19.57
N GLY A 46 14.30 3.96 20.24
CA GLY A 46 15.52 4.66 20.64
C GLY A 46 16.42 5.09 19.46
N GLY A 47 15.85 5.27 18.27
CA GLY A 47 16.53 5.66 17.03
C GLY A 47 17.04 4.48 16.18
N ASN A 48 16.67 3.23 16.50
CA ASN A 48 17.03 2.05 15.70
C ASN A 48 16.07 1.77 14.54
N ALA A 49 15.00 2.54 14.42
CA ALA A 49 14.03 2.48 13.34
C ALA A 49 13.78 3.88 12.76
N VAL A 50 13.33 3.93 11.51
CA VAL A 50 12.77 5.15 10.91
C VAL A 50 11.25 5.06 10.95
N ILE A 51 10.57 6.18 11.22
CA ILE A 51 9.12 6.24 11.23
C ILE A 51 8.68 6.88 9.90
N ASN A 52 7.48 6.51 9.46
CA ASN A 52 6.82 7.06 8.28
C ASN A 52 5.32 7.19 8.58
N ASP A 53 4.63 8.06 7.84
CA ASP A 53 3.18 8.32 7.94
C ASP A 53 2.65 8.38 9.38
N LEU A 54 3.28 9.21 10.21
CA LEU A 54 2.84 9.43 11.59
C LEU A 54 1.60 10.32 11.63
N GLN A 55 0.48 9.76 12.08
CA GLN A 55 -0.78 10.49 12.28
C GLN A 55 -1.24 10.43 13.74
N THR A 56 -1.91 11.50 14.16
CA THR A 56 -2.49 11.60 15.51
C THR A 56 -3.90 12.17 15.45
N GLU A 57 -4.85 11.51 16.11
CA GLU A 57 -6.24 11.94 16.18
C GLU A 57 -6.75 11.96 17.62
N GLN A 58 -7.40 13.06 18.02
CA GLN A 58 -8.12 13.13 19.29
C GLN A 58 -9.55 12.59 19.13
N VAL A 59 -9.73 11.28 19.33
CA VAL A 59 -11.02 10.58 19.22
C VAL A 59 -12.08 11.16 20.20
N ALA A 60 -11.68 11.41 21.45
CA ALA A 60 -12.52 12.04 22.47
C ALA A 60 -11.66 12.68 23.57
N PRO A 61 -12.21 13.52 24.48
CA PRO A 61 -11.43 14.10 25.58
C PRO A 61 -10.65 13.06 26.39
N GLY A 62 -9.32 13.14 26.30
CA GLY A 62 -8.42 12.23 26.98
C GLY A 62 -8.23 10.87 26.29
N LEU A 63 -8.68 10.70 25.05
CA LEU A 63 -8.45 9.51 24.22
C LEU A 63 -7.79 9.93 22.91
N LEU A 64 -6.50 9.61 22.77
CA LEU A 64 -5.66 9.90 21.61
C LEU A 64 -5.43 8.61 20.83
N HIS A 65 -5.63 8.64 19.52
CA HIS A 65 -5.17 7.62 18.57
C HIS A 65 -3.90 8.10 17.88
N VAL A 66 -2.95 7.19 17.71
CA VAL A 66 -1.69 7.40 17.00
C VAL A 66 -1.48 6.22 16.06
N SER A 67 -1.35 6.48 14.77
CA SER A 67 -0.98 5.50 13.74
C SER A 67 0.35 5.90 13.12
N TYR A 68 1.19 4.92 12.81
CA TYR A 68 2.46 5.15 12.12
C TYR A 68 3.02 3.86 11.52
N GLU A 69 3.84 4.02 10.49
CA GLU A 69 4.67 2.97 9.95
C GLU A 69 6.08 3.04 10.56
N ARG A 70 6.70 1.90 10.77
CA ARG A 70 8.06 1.79 11.30
C ARG A 70 8.88 0.81 10.49
N LEU A 71 10.02 1.26 9.97
CA LEU A 71 10.97 0.41 9.25
C LEU A 71 12.24 0.20 10.08
N ASP A 72 12.62 -1.06 10.25
CA ASP A 72 13.90 -1.46 10.87
C ASP A 72 14.64 -2.50 9.99
N SER A 73 15.82 -2.93 10.44
CA SER A 73 16.65 -3.96 9.78
C SER A 73 16.00 -5.35 9.63
N GLY A 74 14.85 -5.59 10.26
CA GLY A 74 14.00 -6.77 10.09
C GLY A 74 12.74 -6.56 9.24
N GLY A 75 12.42 -5.32 8.83
CA GLY A 75 11.32 -4.99 7.90
C GLY A 75 10.23 -4.08 8.50
N TRP A 76 9.19 -3.83 7.72
CA TRP A 76 8.08 -2.93 8.07
C TRP A 76 7.20 -3.44 9.22
N GLN A 77 6.68 -2.48 9.98
CA GLN A 77 5.70 -2.66 11.07
C GLN A 77 4.67 -1.54 10.97
N GLN A 78 3.39 -1.91 10.90
CA GLN A 78 2.26 -0.98 10.95
C GLN A 78 1.68 -1.00 12.36
N ILE A 79 1.64 0.17 13.02
CA ILE A 79 1.36 0.27 14.45
C ILE A 79 0.26 1.29 14.72
N ASN A 80 -0.74 0.86 15.47
CA ASN A 80 -1.87 1.66 15.93
C ASN A 80 -1.92 1.68 17.45
N ILE A 81 -2.06 2.86 18.06
CA ILE A 81 -2.06 3.06 19.51
C ILE A 81 -3.25 3.92 19.94
N LEU A 82 -4.05 3.42 20.87
CA LEU A 82 -4.97 4.23 21.67
C LEU A 82 -4.37 4.51 23.03
N LYS A 83 -4.10 5.78 23.31
CA LYS A 83 -3.68 6.26 24.63
C LYS A 83 -4.83 6.98 25.31
N ALA A 84 -5.33 6.38 26.39
CA ALA A 84 -6.48 6.87 27.13
C ALA A 84 -6.10 7.35 28.53
N LYS A 85 -6.69 8.46 28.96
CA LYS A 85 -6.70 8.94 30.34
C LYS A 85 -8.04 8.58 30.97
N LEU A 86 -8.05 7.59 31.85
CA LEU A 86 -9.21 7.12 32.57
C LEU A 86 -9.61 8.10 33.69
N SER A 87 -10.86 8.56 33.66
CA SER A 87 -11.45 9.35 34.76
C SER A 87 -12.96 9.50 34.59
N ASP A 88 -13.64 9.99 35.63
CA ASP A 88 -15.07 10.35 35.55
C ASP A 88 -15.40 11.53 34.60
N LYS A 89 -14.40 12.15 33.96
CA LYS A 89 -14.55 13.32 33.08
C LYS A 89 -14.10 13.08 31.64
N THR A 90 -13.51 11.93 31.35
CA THR A 90 -12.90 11.60 30.06
C THR A 90 -13.55 10.32 29.54
N VAL A 91 -12.81 9.21 29.54
CA VAL A 91 -13.29 7.90 29.12
C VAL A 91 -13.19 6.88 30.26
N LYS A 92 -14.00 5.83 30.17
CA LYS A 92 -13.97 4.65 31.03
C LYS A 92 -13.70 3.42 30.19
N LEU A 93 -12.96 2.48 30.77
CA LEU A 93 -12.78 1.15 30.19
C LEU A 93 -14.10 0.39 30.20
N LYS A 94 -14.39 -0.39 29.15
CA LYS A 94 -15.61 -1.20 29.03
C LYS A 94 -15.28 -2.57 28.43
N TYR A 95 -15.71 -3.65 29.08
CA TYR A 95 -15.71 -4.97 28.46
C TYR A 95 -16.74 -5.00 27.33
N LEU A 96 -16.31 -5.38 26.14
CA LEU A 96 -17.16 -5.43 24.95
C LEU A 96 -17.66 -6.86 24.79
N SER A 97 -18.89 -7.10 25.25
CA SER A 97 -19.51 -8.41 25.12
C SER A 97 -20.28 -8.55 23.80
N PRO A 98 -20.26 -9.74 23.17
CA PRO A 98 -21.25 -10.07 22.13
C PRO A 98 -22.68 -10.12 22.71
N GLU A 99 -23.67 -10.39 21.86
CA GLU A 99 -25.06 -10.58 22.32
C GLU A 99 -25.22 -11.64 23.39
N THR A 100 -24.55 -12.75 23.14
CA THR A 100 -24.51 -13.92 23.98
C THR A 100 -23.09 -14.44 23.96
N VAL A 101 -22.64 -15.00 25.08
CA VAL A 101 -21.28 -15.52 25.26
C VAL A 101 -20.91 -16.54 24.19
N SER A 102 -21.86 -17.36 23.73
CA SER A 102 -21.66 -18.30 22.63
C SER A 102 -22.54 -17.96 21.43
N GLY A 103 -22.13 -18.37 20.22
CA GLY A 103 -22.88 -18.08 19.01
C GLY A 103 -22.08 -18.27 17.72
N GLN A 104 -21.96 -17.21 16.94
CA GLN A 104 -21.21 -17.18 15.67
C GLN A 104 -20.01 -16.21 15.73
N GLY A 105 -19.64 -15.74 16.93
CA GLY A 105 -18.69 -14.66 17.13
C GLY A 105 -19.26 -13.29 16.72
N THR A 106 -18.48 -12.24 16.90
CA THR A 106 -18.85 -10.85 16.59
C THR A 106 -17.60 -10.09 16.18
N THR A 107 -17.67 -9.30 15.12
CA THR A 107 -16.52 -8.47 14.69
C THR A 107 -16.20 -7.39 15.72
N VAL A 108 -14.97 -6.89 15.76
CA VAL A 108 -14.61 -5.80 16.70
C VAL A 108 -15.45 -4.54 16.45
N THR A 109 -15.75 -4.21 15.19
CA THR A 109 -16.68 -3.12 14.84
C THR A 109 -18.04 -3.30 15.53
N GLU A 110 -18.66 -4.48 15.39
CA GLU A 110 -19.93 -4.78 16.04
C GLU A 110 -19.83 -4.79 17.57
N LEU A 111 -18.73 -5.28 18.14
CA LEU A 111 -18.49 -5.28 19.58
C LEU A 111 -18.41 -3.85 20.13
N VAL A 112 -17.68 -2.95 19.47
CA VAL A 112 -17.53 -1.56 19.88
C VAL A 112 -18.88 -0.84 19.81
N ASP A 113 -19.54 -0.90 18.65
CA ASP A 113 -20.80 -0.20 18.40
C ASP A 113 -21.93 -0.68 19.31
N ARG A 114 -22.08 -2.01 19.47
CA ARG A 114 -23.12 -2.61 20.33
C ARG A 114 -22.98 -2.19 21.80
N ASN A 115 -21.75 -2.08 22.28
CA ASN A 115 -21.48 -1.75 23.69
C ASN A 115 -21.42 -0.23 23.92
N GLY A 116 -21.74 0.59 22.91
CA GLY A 116 -21.72 2.05 23.00
C GLY A 116 -20.32 2.61 23.24
N ALA A 117 -19.29 1.84 22.90
CA ALA A 117 -17.91 2.29 22.94
C ALA A 117 -17.63 3.19 21.73
N ILE A 118 -16.63 4.04 21.88
CA ILE A 118 -16.19 5.00 20.85
C ILE A 118 -14.84 4.60 20.26
N ALA A 119 -14.20 3.60 20.85
CA ALA A 119 -13.00 2.95 20.36
C ALA A 119 -12.83 1.61 21.08
N GLY A 120 -12.12 0.67 20.48
CA GLY A 120 -11.81 -0.62 21.11
C GLY A 120 -11.00 -1.55 20.25
N VAL A 121 -10.65 -2.69 20.84
CA VAL A 121 -9.85 -3.76 20.24
C VAL A 121 -10.43 -5.13 20.58
N ASN A 122 -10.02 -6.16 19.84
CA ASN A 122 -10.23 -7.56 20.22
C ASN A 122 -9.52 -7.88 21.55
N LEU A 123 -9.92 -8.96 22.24
CA LEU A 123 -9.39 -9.25 23.57
C LEU A 123 -8.89 -10.68 23.76
N ASP A 124 -9.74 -11.64 24.07
CA ASP A 124 -9.28 -12.95 24.54
C ASP A 124 -9.27 -14.00 23.43
N ARG A 125 -8.53 -15.08 23.65
CA ARG A 125 -8.67 -16.29 22.82
C ARG A 125 -10.06 -16.88 23.04
N PHE A 126 -10.55 -17.62 22.06
CA PHE A 126 -11.91 -18.16 22.07
C PHE A 126 -12.03 -19.48 21.30
N ASP A 127 -13.11 -20.20 21.54
CA ASP A 127 -13.44 -21.46 20.85
C ASP A 127 -13.96 -21.23 19.41
N ILE A 128 -13.08 -20.70 18.55
CA ILE A 128 -13.32 -20.19 17.19
C ILE A 128 -14.00 -21.18 16.23
N ASN A 129 -13.84 -22.49 16.43
CA ASN A 129 -14.40 -23.51 15.54
C ASN A 129 -15.67 -24.16 16.09
N ASN A 130 -16.22 -23.64 17.18
CA ASN A 130 -17.33 -24.26 17.87
C ASN A 130 -18.22 -23.20 18.55
N SER A 131 -18.03 -22.89 19.83
CA SER A 131 -18.97 -22.01 20.57
C SER A 131 -18.72 -20.51 20.37
N TYR A 132 -17.52 -20.11 19.92
CA TYR A 132 -17.03 -18.72 19.92
C TYR A 132 -16.93 -18.06 21.30
N ALA A 133 -17.18 -18.78 22.39
CA ALA A 133 -17.03 -18.23 23.71
C ALA A 133 -15.55 -17.94 24.01
N ALA A 134 -15.26 -16.78 24.60
CA ALA A 134 -13.93 -16.45 25.10
C ALA A 134 -13.48 -17.45 26.18
N SER A 135 -12.18 -17.67 26.36
CA SER A 135 -11.68 -18.61 27.38
C SER A 135 -11.66 -18.01 28.79
N GLY A 136 -11.39 -16.71 28.92
CA GLY A 136 -11.13 -16.00 30.16
C GLY A 136 -12.35 -15.30 30.73
N TRP A 137 -12.14 -14.44 31.73
CA TRP A 137 -13.24 -13.79 32.43
C TRP A 137 -13.95 -12.74 31.57
N GLY A 138 -15.27 -12.63 31.72
CA GLY A 138 -16.05 -11.52 31.18
C GLY A 138 -16.91 -10.94 32.29
N VAL A 139 -16.52 -9.78 32.80
CA VAL A 139 -17.25 -9.04 33.82
C VAL A 139 -17.62 -7.69 33.25
N SER A 140 -18.91 -7.34 33.32
CA SER A 140 -19.40 -6.04 32.90
C SER A 140 -20.39 -5.48 33.91
N ASP A 141 -20.24 -4.21 34.26
CA ASP A 141 -21.02 -3.53 35.31
C ASP A 141 -21.08 -4.33 36.63
N GLY A 142 -19.97 -5.00 36.99
CA GLY A 142 -19.83 -5.85 38.17
C GLY A 142 -20.55 -7.20 38.10
N THR A 143 -21.17 -7.53 36.97
CA THR A 143 -21.86 -8.81 36.73
C THR A 143 -20.94 -9.78 36.00
N ILE A 144 -20.86 -11.02 36.49
CA ILE A 144 -20.14 -12.10 35.82
C ILE A 144 -20.99 -12.58 34.64
N LEU A 145 -20.60 -12.19 33.43
CA LEU A 145 -21.19 -12.72 32.20
C LEU A 145 -20.65 -14.12 31.91
N LYS A 146 -19.35 -14.33 32.16
CA LYS A 146 -18.72 -15.64 32.20
C LYS A 146 -17.52 -15.66 33.15
N SER A 147 -17.22 -16.84 33.69
CA SER A 147 -15.96 -17.07 34.41
C SER A 147 -14.84 -17.46 33.44
N GLY A 148 -13.60 -17.29 33.87
CA GLY A 148 -12.43 -17.85 33.17
C GLY A 148 -12.34 -19.38 33.33
N ASN A 149 -11.65 -20.00 32.38
CA ASN A 149 -11.23 -21.40 32.46
C ASN A 149 -10.13 -21.61 33.52
N ASP A 150 -9.82 -22.87 33.85
CA ASP A 150 -8.81 -23.22 34.86
C ASP A 150 -7.38 -22.72 34.53
N ASP A 151 -7.10 -22.41 33.25
CA ASP A 151 -5.84 -21.87 32.75
C ASP A 151 -5.91 -20.36 32.46
N ALA A 152 -6.96 -19.67 32.90
CA ALA A 152 -7.07 -18.22 32.74
C ALA A 152 -5.92 -17.51 33.49
N HIS A 153 -5.23 -16.62 32.78
CA HIS A 153 -4.23 -15.73 33.36
C HIS A 153 -4.90 -14.46 33.91
N ALA A 154 -4.10 -13.48 34.31
CA ALA A 154 -4.61 -12.20 34.78
C ALA A 154 -5.47 -11.52 33.70
N SER A 155 -6.58 -10.95 34.14
CA SER A 155 -7.50 -10.19 33.31
C SER A 155 -7.10 -8.72 33.25
N ILE A 156 -7.38 -8.07 32.12
CA ILE A 156 -7.48 -6.61 32.07
C ILE A 156 -8.73 -6.22 32.86
N GLY A 157 -8.62 -5.31 33.82
CA GLY A 157 -9.78 -4.85 34.56
C GLY A 157 -9.68 -3.42 35.06
N VAL A 158 -10.79 -2.96 35.62
CA VAL A 158 -10.92 -1.67 36.30
C VAL A 158 -11.57 -1.86 37.66
N ASP A 159 -11.03 -1.21 38.68
CA ASP A 159 -11.65 -1.21 40.00
C ASP A 159 -12.79 -0.18 40.10
N SER A 160 -13.52 -0.16 41.23
CA SER A 160 -14.62 0.79 41.44
C SER A 160 -14.20 2.26 41.44
N SER A 161 -12.89 2.57 41.52
CA SER A 161 -12.37 3.93 41.39
C SER A 161 -12.15 4.37 39.94
N GLY A 162 -12.33 3.46 38.98
CA GLY A 162 -12.15 3.72 37.56
C GLY A 162 -10.68 3.64 37.10
N LEU A 163 -9.79 3.06 37.91
CA LEU A 163 -8.38 2.89 37.59
C LEU A 163 -8.10 1.49 37.05
N GLY A 164 -7.32 1.44 35.96
CA GLY A 164 -6.94 0.21 35.29
C GLY A 164 -5.98 -0.64 36.12
N THR A 165 -6.06 -1.95 35.96
CA THR A 165 -5.14 -2.90 36.61
C THR A 165 -5.18 -4.24 35.89
N LEU A 166 -4.13 -5.04 36.08
CA LEU A 166 -4.20 -6.47 35.83
C LEU A 166 -4.73 -7.14 37.10
N VAL A 167 -5.80 -7.93 36.99
CA VAL A 167 -6.48 -8.60 38.12
C VAL A 167 -6.48 -10.11 37.97
N ASP A 168 -6.11 -10.81 39.04
CA ASP A 168 -6.27 -12.26 39.13
C ASP A 168 -7.66 -12.59 39.69
N LEU A 169 -8.51 -13.19 38.86
CA LEU A 169 -9.89 -13.52 39.22
C LEU A 169 -10.06 -15.03 39.40
N ALA A 170 -10.71 -15.42 40.49
CA ALA A 170 -11.05 -16.81 40.78
C ALA A 170 -12.54 -16.94 41.12
N LEU A 171 -13.18 -18.01 40.65
CA LEU A 171 -14.59 -18.27 40.92
C LEU A 171 -14.73 -18.94 42.29
N GLU A 172 -15.66 -18.46 43.10
CA GLU A 172 -16.17 -19.18 44.26
C GLU A 172 -17.67 -19.39 44.06
N GLY A 173 -18.10 -20.65 43.95
CA GLY A 173 -19.50 -20.96 43.73
C GLY A 173 -19.93 -22.33 44.26
N THR A 174 -21.18 -22.41 44.71
CA THR A 174 -21.78 -23.60 45.32
C THR A 174 -23.25 -23.75 44.96
N VAL A 175 -23.69 -24.99 44.80
CA VAL A 175 -25.09 -25.41 44.75
C VAL A 175 -25.38 -26.24 45.99
N THR A 176 -26.28 -25.79 46.85
CA THR A 176 -26.75 -26.56 48.02
C THR A 176 -28.03 -27.30 47.66
N LEU A 177 -27.99 -28.62 47.77
CA LEU A 177 -29.09 -29.53 47.47
C LEU A 177 -30.08 -29.63 48.66
N PRO A 178 -31.30 -30.19 48.46
CA PRO A 178 -32.31 -30.30 49.52
C PRO A 178 -31.86 -31.10 50.75
N ASP A 179 -30.91 -32.01 50.60
CA ASP A 179 -30.32 -32.81 51.69
C ASP A 179 -29.14 -32.11 52.40
N SER A 180 -28.91 -30.83 52.09
CA SER A 180 -27.79 -30.00 52.57
C SER A 180 -26.40 -30.40 52.04
N ASN A 181 -26.30 -31.34 51.11
CA ASN A 181 -25.04 -31.58 50.41
C ASN A 181 -24.75 -30.44 49.42
N THR A 182 -23.47 -30.13 49.23
CA THR A 182 -23.03 -29.04 48.34
C THR A 182 -22.23 -29.58 47.16
N VAL A 183 -22.48 -29.01 45.99
CA VAL A 183 -21.71 -29.23 44.76
C VAL A 183 -21.02 -27.92 44.38
N ALA A 184 -19.73 -27.97 44.03
CA ALA A 184 -18.99 -26.78 43.60
C ALA A 184 -19.42 -26.34 42.20
N ILE A 185 -19.58 -25.03 42.00
CA ILE A 185 -19.72 -24.44 40.68
C ILE A 185 -18.32 -24.09 40.20
N SER A 186 -17.88 -24.78 39.16
CA SER A 186 -16.52 -24.67 38.61
C SER A 186 -16.46 -23.78 37.37
N GLY A 187 -17.60 -23.31 36.86
CA GLY A 187 -17.65 -22.35 35.77
C GLY A 187 -19.03 -21.70 35.61
N ILE A 188 -19.05 -20.49 35.07
CA ILE A 188 -20.26 -19.75 34.66
C ILE A 188 -20.13 -19.47 33.16
N ASN A 189 -21.08 -19.95 32.35
CA ASN A 189 -21.09 -19.77 30.89
C ASN A 189 -19.71 -20.07 30.23
N ALA A 190 -19.03 -21.11 30.72
CA ALA A 190 -17.71 -21.48 30.24
C ALA A 190 -17.81 -22.37 28.99
N GLU A 191 -16.81 -22.31 28.12
CA GLU A 191 -16.73 -23.10 26.88
C GLU A 191 -16.43 -24.60 27.10
N GLY A 192 -16.29 -25.01 28.36
CA GLY A 192 -15.98 -26.39 28.73
C GLY A 192 -16.06 -26.63 30.24
N VAL A 193 -15.93 -27.90 30.63
CA VAL A 193 -15.89 -28.33 32.03
C VAL A 193 -14.45 -28.68 32.42
N TRP A 194 -13.70 -27.67 32.86
CA TRP A 194 -12.25 -27.76 33.10
C TRP A 194 -11.90 -28.35 34.48
N ALA A 195 -12.60 -27.91 35.53
CA ALA A 195 -12.43 -28.41 36.89
C ALA A 195 -13.49 -29.45 37.32
N PRO A 196 -13.27 -30.22 38.40
CA PRO A 196 -14.31 -30.97 39.08
C PRO A 196 -15.42 -30.04 39.61
N GLY A 197 -16.69 -30.37 39.37
CA GLY A 197 -17.83 -29.53 39.70
C GLY A 197 -18.94 -29.56 38.65
N VAL A 198 -19.80 -28.54 38.73
CA VAL A 198 -20.82 -28.23 37.72
C VAL A 198 -20.51 -26.88 37.05
N VAL A 199 -20.84 -26.76 35.78
CA VAL A 199 -20.87 -25.46 35.09
C VAL A 199 -22.31 -24.96 35.08
N LEU A 200 -22.49 -23.70 35.47
CA LEU A 200 -23.79 -23.02 35.44
C LEU A 200 -23.90 -22.24 34.13
N TYR A 201 -24.98 -22.49 33.38
CA TYR A 201 -25.36 -21.69 32.22
C TYR A 201 -26.62 -20.89 32.53
N ASN A 202 -26.66 -19.64 32.06
CA ASN A 202 -27.82 -18.75 32.21
C ASN A 202 -28.16 -18.10 30.85
N SER A 203 -29.05 -17.10 30.83
CA SER A 203 -29.49 -16.47 29.59
C SER A 203 -28.38 -15.79 28.79
N HIS A 204 -27.23 -15.44 29.41
CA HIS A 204 -26.08 -14.91 28.69
C HIS A 204 -25.37 -15.95 27.81
N TRP A 205 -25.55 -17.26 28.02
CA TRP A 205 -24.91 -18.28 27.20
C TRP A 205 -25.31 -18.17 25.72
N GLY A 206 -26.59 -17.93 25.44
CA GLY A 206 -27.16 -17.98 24.10
C GLY A 206 -27.70 -19.35 23.73
N SER A 207 -27.85 -19.58 22.42
CA SER A 207 -28.53 -20.77 21.87
C SER A 207 -27.58 -21.91 21.48
N PHE A 208 -26.26 -21.72 21.64
CA PHE A 208 -25.31 -22.77 21.29
C PHE A 208 -25.52 -24.02 22.14
N THR A 209 -25.46 -25.18 21.50
CA THR A 209 -25.74 -26.45 22.17
C THR A 209 -24.68 -26.75 23.23
N ARG A 210 -25.13 -26.98 24.47
CA ARG A 210 -24.23 -27.31 25.60
C ARG A 210 -23.61 -28.70 25.46
N ASP A 211 -24.16 -29.55 24.60
CA ASP A 211 -23.67 -30.92 24.39
C ASP A 211 -22.22 -30.96 23.87
N ARG A 212 -21.83 -29.96 23.06
CA ARG A 212 -20.48 -29.85 22.48
C ARG A 212 -19.39 -29.59 23.52
N LEU A 213 -19.75 -29.09 24.69
CA LEU A 213 -18.84 -28.71 25.78
C LEU A 213 -18.26 -29.93 26.51
N PHE A 214 -18.80 -31.12 26.24
CA PHE A 214 -18.36 -32.40 26.80
C PHE A 214 -17.47 -33.22 25.84
N GLY A 215 -17.12 -32.66 24.68
CA GLY A 215 -16.10 -33.18 23.75
C GLY A 215 -16.37 -34.61 23.25
N GLN A 216 -15.31 -35.43 23.16
CA GLN A 216 -15.35 -36.83 22.72
C GLN A 216 -15.78 -37.81 23.84
N SER A 217 -16.28 -37.33 24.98
CA SER A 217 -16.71 -38.23 26.05
C SER A 217 -17.90 -39.06 25.58
N ALA A 218 -17.72 -40.38 25.51
CA ALA A 218 -18.80 -41.31 25.16
C ALA A 218 -19.93 -41.33 26.20
N ALA A 219 -19.68 -40.83 27.42
CA ALA A 219 -20.69 -40.71 28.47
C ALA A 219 -21.60 -39.48 28.30
N GLY A 220 -21.14 -38.44 27.58
CA GLY A 220 -21.86 -37.18 27.40
C GLY A 220 -22.01 -36.36 28.70
N GLY A 221 -22.83 -35.31 28.62
CA GLY A 221 -23.21 -34.46 29.75
C GLY A 221 -24.61 -34.78 30.27
N ILE A 222 -24.85 -34.46 31.54
CA ILE A 222 -26.21 -34.29 32.07
C ILE A 222 -26.43 -32.84 32.48
N GLU A 223 -27.69 -32.40 32.44
CA GLU A 223 -28.10 -31.08 32.87
C GLU A 223 -29.38 -31.11 33.72
N VAL A 224 -29.51 -30.14 34.62
CA VAL A 224 -30.71 -29.86 35.43
C VAL A 224 -31.10 -28.40 35.23
N TRP A 225 -32.38 -28.13 34.98
CA TRP A 225 -32.88 -26.76 34.84
C TRP A 225 -33.55 -26.31 36.13
N VAL A 226 -33.25 -25.07 36.52
CA VAL A 226 -33.85 -24.40 37.67
C VAL A 226 -34.37 -23.02 37.26
N ASP A 227 -35.42 -22.54 37.92
CA ASP A 227 -35.91 -21.17 37.74
C ASP A 227 -35.18 -20.17 38.68
N ALA A 228 -35.63 -18.91 38.65
CA ALA A 228 -35.00 -17.81 39.38
C ALA A 228 -35.08 -17.97 40.91
N ASP A 229 -36.03 -18.76 41.40
CA ASP A 229 -36.22 -19.06 42.82
C ASP A 229 -35.44 -20.34 43.24
N GLY A 230 -34.66 -20.92 42.31
CA GLY A 230 -33.91 -22.15 42.52
C GLY A 230 -34.78 -23.41 42.49
N VAL A 231 -35.99 -23.35 41.95
CA VAL A 231 -36.88 -24.52 41.83
C VAL A 231 -36.55 -25.30 40.57
N VAL A 232 -36.34 -26.60 40.71
CA VAL A 232 -36.05 -27.50 39.58
C VAL A 232 -37.27 -27.58 38.66
N THR A 233 -37.09 -27.17 37.40
CA THR A 233 -38.12 -27.17 36.35
C THR A 233 -37.96 -28.34 35.38
N LYS A 234 -36.72 -28.78 35.13
CA LYS A 234 -36.40 -30.05 34.45
C LYS A 234 -35.39 -30.83 35.30
N ALA A 235 -35.75 -32.07 35.67
CA ALA A 235 -34.83 -32.98 36.36
C ALA A 235 -33.68 -33.41 35.44
N ALA A 236 -32.69 -34.13 36.01
CA ALA A 236 -31.50 -34.56 35.29
C ALA A 236 -31.83 -35.28 33.98
N GLN A 237 -31.28 -34.75 32.89
CA GLN A 237 -31.46 -35.25 31.53
C GLN A 237 -30.15 -35.13 30.74
N PRO A 238 -29.97 -35.88 29.64
CA PRO A 238 -28.83 -35.68 28.75
C PRO A 238 -28.81 -34.25 28.20
N THR A 239 -27.62 -33.70 28.01
CA THR A 239 -27.43 -32.39 27.34
C THR A 239 -27.78 -32.44 25.85
N ALA A 240 -27.68 -33.62 25.24
CA ALA A 240 -28.05 -33.85 23.86
C ALA A 240 -29.56 -33.68 23.61
N GLY A 241 -29.92 -32.81 22.66
CA GLY A 241 -31.29 -32.61 22.21
C GLY A 241 -32.10 -31.52 22.92
N ASP A 242 -31.49 -30.76 23.85
CA ASP A 242 -32.07 -29.54 24.43
C ASP A 242 -31.36 -28.30 23.83
N ASP A 243 -31.64 -28.08 22.55
CA ASP A 243 -31.11 -26.97 21.75
C ASP A 243 -32.00 -25.73 21.89
N GLY A 244 -31.43 -24.59 22.28
CA GLY A 244 -32.16 -23.33 22.39
C GLY A 244 -31.65 -22.40 23.50
N PRO A 245 -32.03 -21.11 23.46
CA PRO A 245 -31.62 -20.13 24.45
C PRO A 245 -32.21 -20.46 25.83
N ILE A 246 -31.44 -20.16 26.87
CA ILE A 246 -31.91 -20.26 28.26
C ILE A 246 -32.74 -19.00 28.56
N PRO A 247 -34.02 -19.11 28.96
CA PRO A 247 -34.83 -17.94 29.29
C PRO A 247 -34.28 -17.14 30.47
N ASP A 248 -34.56 -15.84 30.50
CA ASP A 248 -34.18 -15.00 31.63
C ASP A 248 -34.72 -15.54 32.96
N GLY A 249 -33.85 -15.54 33.97
CA GLY A 249 -34.12 -16.11 35.29
C GLY A 249 -34.00 -17.63 35.36
N ALA A 250 -33.94 -18.36 34.24
CA ALA A 250 -33.63 -19.79 34.25
C ALA A 250 -32.11 -20.01 34.31
N GLN A 251 -31.70 -21.09 34.97
CA GLN A 251 -30.32 -21.54 35.02
C GLN A 251 -30.24 -23.04 34.76
N VAL A 252 -29.11 -23.46 34.19
CA VAL A 252 -28.83 -24.86 33.86
C VAL A 252 -27.54 -25.28 34.56
N LEU A 253 -27.60 -26.32 35.37
CA LEU A 253 -26.44 -26.93 36.02
C LEU A 253 -26.02 -28.15 35.21
N ALA A 254 -24.82 -28.12 34.62
CA ALA A 254 -24.35 -29.18 33.75
C ALA A 254 -23.01 -29.77 34.21
N THR A 255 -22.85 -31.09 34.04
CA THR A 255 -21.60 -31.80 34.36
C THR A 255 -21.52 -33.10 33.55
N PHE A 256 -20.33 -33.72 33.54
CA PHE A 256 -20.14 -35.01 32.86
C PHE A 256 -20.96 -36.12 33.51
N ALA A 257 -21.61 -36.95 32.70
CA ALA A 257 -22.52 -38.00 33.17
C ALA A 257 -21.86 -39.08 34.05
N ASP A 258 -20.54 -39.24 33.96
CA ASP A 258 -19.76 -40.25 34.69
C ASP A 258 -19.09 -39.71 35.97
N ARG A 259 -19.34 -38.45 36.34
CA ARG A 259 -18.78 -37.82 37.55
C ARG A 259 -19.71 -37.90 38.77
N ALA A 260 -19.15 -37.71 39.97
CA ALA A 260 -19.91 -37.80 41.22
C ALA A 260 -21.01 -36.74 41.32
N GLU A 261 -20.75 -35.56 40.76
CA GLU A 261 -21.68 -34.44 40.65
C GLU A 261 -22.92 -34.83 39.84
N ALA A 262 -22.79 -35.70 38.83
CA ALA A 262 -23.94 -36.19 38.08
C ALA A 262 -24.88 -37.04 38.95
N THR A 263 -24.34 -37.81 39.89
CA THR A 263 -25.14 -38.58 40.86
C THR A 263 -25.90 -37.63 41.79
N ALA A 264 -25.25 -36.54 42.22
CA ALA A 264 -25.87 -35.53 43.06
C ALA A 264 -27.01 -34.79 42.34
N LEU A 265 -26.78 -34.33 41.10
CA LEU A 265 -27.81 -33.71 40.26
C LEU A 265 -28.94 -34.67 39.90
N SER A 266 -28.65 -35.95 39.67
CA SER A 266 -29.67 -36.98 39.37
C SER A 266 -30.61 -37.30 40.53
N SER A 267 -30.29 -36.85 41.75
CA SER A 267 -31.18 -36.99 42.92
C SER A 267 -32.32 -35.97 42.92
N LEU A 268 -32.18 -34.87 42.16
CA LEU A 268 -33.13 -33.77 42.10
C LEU A 268 -34.37 -34.13 41.27
N LYS A 269 -35.53 -33.66 41.74
CA LYS A 269 -36.83 -33.84 41.10
C LYS A 269 -37.45 -32.49 40.81
N VAL A 270 -38.32 -32.45 39.79
CA VAL A 270 -39.11 -31.26 39.50
C VAL A 270 -39.88 -30.82 40.75
N GLY A 271 -39.72 -29.55 41.13
CA GLY A 271 -40.29 -28.95 42.34
C GLY A 271 -39.35 -28.94 43.56
N ASP A 272 -38.19 -29.61 43.52
CA ASP A 272 -37.17 -29.46 44.55
C ASP A 272 -36.54 -28.06 44.48
N THR A 273 -36.11 -27.53 45.62
CA THR A 273 -35.42 -26.22 45.70
C THR A 273 -33.94 -26.42 45.98
N VAL A 274 -33.08 -25.82 45.16
CA VAL A 274 -31.64 -25.70 45.39
C VAL A 274 -31.27 -24.26 45.73
N GLN A 275 -30.18 -24.07 46.48
CA GLN A 275 -29.62 -22.73 46.72
C GLN A 275 -28.34 -22.58 45.92
N ILE A 276 -28.31 -21.60 45.02
CA ILE A 276 -27.17 -21.31 44.16
C ILE A 276 -26.52 -20.01 44.64
N ALA A 277 -25.22 -20.05 44.92
CA ALA A 277 -24.44 -18.88 45.29
C ALA A 277 -23.11 -18.93 44.55
N TYR A 278 -22.78 -17.89 43.79
CA TYR A 278 -21.48 -17.75 43.14
C TYR A 278 -21.05 -16.28 43.10
N GLY A 279 -19.74 -16.06 42.99
CA GLY A 279 -19.14 -14.75 42.85
C GLY A 279 -17.63 -14.85 42.63
N ILE A 280 -16.99 -13.69 42.58
CA ILE A 280 -15.53 -13.60 42.54
C ILE A 280 -15.01 -13.86 43.96
N LYS A 281 -14.12 -14.84 44.10
CA LYS A 281 -13.48 -15.21 45.35
C LYS A 281 -12.80 -13.99 45.98
N ASP A 282 -12.85 -13.91 47.30
CA ASP A 282 -12.30 -12.81 48.10
C ASP A 282 -12.93 -11.42 47.80
N SER A 283 -13.98 -11.36 46.96
CA SER A 283 -14.71 -10.13 46.61
C SER A 283 -13.79 -9.04 46.06
N VAL A 284 -12.89 -9.40 45.13
CA VAL A 284 -12.02 -8.45 44.42
C VAL A 284 -12.87 -7.33 43.82
N ASP A 285 -12.46 -6.09 44.06
CA ASP A 285 -13.14 -4.89 43.55
C ASP A 285 -12.88 -4.74 42.05
N VAL A 286 -13.85 -5.16 41.24
CA VAL A 286 -13.77 -5.09 39.77
C VAL A 286 -15.15 -4.82 39.18
N THR A 287 -15.24 -3.82 38.31
CA THR A 287 -16.50 -3.47 37.62
C THR A 287 -16.51 -3.88 36.17
N GLU A 288 -15.35 -3.84 35.52
CA GLU A 288 -15.15 -4.35 34.16
C GLU A 288 -13.91 -5.24 34.19
N ALA A 289 -14.00 -6.42 33.57
CA ALA A 289 -12.86 -7.31 33.40
C ALA A 289 -13.01 -8.14 32.14
N GLY A 290 -11.91 -8.35 31.45
CA GLY A 290 -11.83 -9.23 30.29
C GLY A 290 -10.59 -10.10 30.34
N GLY A 291 -10.71 -11.33 29.84
CA GLY A 291 -9.65 -12.32 29.82
C GLY A 291 -8.46 -11.89 28.98
N ALA A 292 -7.27 -12.36 29.35
CA ALA A 292 -6.09 -12.28 28.52
C ALA A 292 -5.21 -13.49 28.83
N TRP A 293 -4.32 -13.84 27.89
CA TRP A 293 -3.61 -15.11 27.98
C TRP A 293 -2.16 -14.98 28.42
N HIS A 294 -1.49 -13.86 28.15
CA HIS A 294 -0.06 -13.74 28.44
C HIS A 294 0.33 -12.37 29.01
N ASP A 295 1.02 -12.40 30.15
CA ASP A 295 1.71 -11.22 30.67
C ASP A 295 2.89 -10.85 29.77
N LEU A 296 2.97 -9.58 29.39
CA LEU A 296 4.11 -9.02 28.66
C LEU A 296 4.99 -8.19 29.58
N VAL A 297 4.40 -7.30 30.37
CA VAL A 297 5.11 -6.40 31.27
C VAL A 297 4.46 -6.46 32.64
N ARG A 298 5.27 -6.55 33.69
CA ARG A 298 4.85 -6.48 35.09
C ARG A 298 5.80 -5.60 35.88
N ASP A 299 5.25 -4.69 36.68
CA ASP A 299 6.03 -3.77 37.50
C ASP A 299 7.14 -3.01 36.73
N GLY A 300 6.84 -2.63 35.48
CA GLY A 300 7.75 -1.92 34.58
C GLY A 300 8.91 -2.76 34.06
N ALA A 301 8.79 -4.10 34.08
CA ALA A 301 9.79 -5.02 33.57
C ALA A 301 9.16 -6.11 32.68
N ALA A 302 9.92 -6.56 31.68
CA ALA A 302 9.52 -7.65 30.79
C ALA A 302 9.27 -8.96 31.57
N SER A 303 8.13 -9.58 31.30
CA SER A 303 7.76 -10.90 31.84
C SER A 303 8.49 -12.03 31.09
N PRO A 304 8.92 -13.11 31.77
CA PRO A 304 9.55 -14.24 31.11
C PRO A 304 8.53 -15.05 30.30
N TYR A 305 8.95 -15.53 29.12
CA TYR A 305 8.18 -16.43 28.26
C TYR A 305 9.03 -17.60 27.77
N ALA A 306 8.39 -18.65 27.26
CA ALA A 306 9.08 -19.84 26.77
C ALA A 306 9.73 -19.61 25.40
N ASN A 307 10.84 -20.31 25.10
CA ASN A 307 11.46 -20.26 23.78
C ASN A 307 10.73 -21.20 22.80
N GLU A 308 9.50 -20.84 22.46
CA GLU A 308 8.64 -21.59 21.53
C GLU A 308 8.20 -20.67 20.38
N VAL A 309 7.91 -21.28 19.22
CA VAL A 309 7.56 -20.57 17.97
C VAL A 309 6.38 -19.61 18.17
N TYR A 310 5.45 -19.92 19.07
CA TYR A 310 4.34 -19.03 19.42
C TYR A 310 4.80 -17.65 19.93
N TYR A 311 5.83 -17.63 20.78
CA TYR A 311 6.38 -16.41 21.40
C TYR A 311 7.44 -15.74 20.52
N THR A 312 8.27 -16.53 19.84
CA THR A 312 9.38 -16.01 19.02
C THR A 312 8.99 -15.70 17.57
N GLY A 313 7.82 -16.16 17.12
CA GLY A 313 7.30 -15.93 15.78
C GLY A 313 6.67 -14.55 15.64
N LEU A 314 6.93 -13.91 14.50
CA LEU A 314 6.29 -12.65 14.12
C LEU A 314 4.83 -12.92 13.73
N ASN A 315 3.92 -12.23 14.40
CA ASN A 315 2.48 -12.28 14.12
C ASN A 315 1.88 -10.89 14.29
N PRO A 316 0.69 -10.62 13.73
CA PRO A 316 -0.15 -9.52 14.19
C PRO A 316 -0.44 -9.68 15.68
N ARG A 317 -0.43 -8.58 16.42
CA ARG A 317 -0.55 -8.57 17.88
C ARG A 317 -1.51 -7.48 18.35
N THR A 318 -2.26 -7.80 19.39
CA THR A 318 -3.00 -6.82 20.19
C THR A 318 -2.45 -6.84 21.61
N MET A 319 -2.18 -5.68 22.16
CA MET A 319 -1.62 -5.51 23.50
C MET A 319 -2.45 -4.49 24.26
N ILE A 320 -2.65 -4.74 25.55
CA ILE A 320 -3.36 -3.82 26.44
C ILE A 320 -2.54 -3.66 27.71
N GLY A 321 -2.34 -2.42 28.12
CA GLY A 321 -1.60 -2.13 29.33
C GLY A 321 -1.93 -0.79 29.98
N PHE A 322 -1.32 -0.57 31.14
CA PHE A 322 -1.52 0.60 31.97
C PHE A 322 -0.18 1.23 32.34
N GLY A 323 -0.16 2.56 32.40
CA GLY A 323 0.94 3.31 32.98
C GLY A 323 1.01 3.10 34.50
N LYS A 324 2.12 3.51 35.11
CA LYS A 324 2.36 3.35 36.56
C LYS A 324 1.31 4.04 37.45
N ASP A 325 0.64 5.06 36.93
CA ASP A 325 -0.42 5.78 37.62
C ASP A 325 -1.77 5.07 37.61
N ARG A 326 -1.90 3.98 36.83
CA ARG A 326 -3.14 3.22 36.58
C ARG A 326 -4.28 4.02 35.93
N ALA A 327 -4.06 5.32 35.71
CA ALA A 327 -5.02 6.23 35.10
C ALA A 327 -4.76 6.38 33.59
N THR A 328 -3.58 5.98 33.11
CA THR A 328 -3.25 5.96 31.69
C THR A 328 -3.36 4.52 31.17
N ALA A 329 -4.17 4.29 30.14
CA ALA A 329 -4.31 3.01 29.46
C ALA A 329 -3.79 3.09 28.02
N TYR A 330 -3.27 1.98 27.52
CA TYR A 330 -2.70 1.84 26.19
C TYR A 330 -3.29 0.60 25.53
N PHE A 331 -3.95 0.76 24.39
CA PHE A 331 -4.23 -0.36 23.48
C PHE A 331 -3.33 -0.21 22.27
N VAL A 332 -2.63 -1.27 21.91
CA VAL A 332 -1.68 -1.28 20.79
C VAL A 332 -2.02 -2.43 19.87
N VAL A 333 -2.21 -2.13 18.59
CA VAL A 333 -2.39 -3.13 17.54
C VAL A 333 -1.24 -3.01 16.57
N VAL A 334 -0.64 -4.16 16.24
CA VAL A 334 0.45 -4.27 15.26
C VAL A 334 0.01 -5.24 14.19
N ASP A 335 -0.01 -4.80 12.93
CA ASP A 335 -0.36 -5.68 11.82
C ASP A 335 0.76 -6.67 11.51
N GLY A 336 0.43 -7.71 10.75
CA GLY A 336 1.40 -8.76 10.43
C GLY A 336 0.91 -9.69 9.32
N ARG A 337 1.82 -10.54 8.83
CA ARG A 337 1.57 -11.49 7.71
C ARG A 337 1.27 -10.79 6.37
N GLN A 338 1.71 -9.55 6.23
CA GLN A 338 1.55 -8.75 5.01
C GLN A 338 2.94 -8.32 4.50
N GLY A 339 3.02 -7.82 3.28
CA GLY A 339 4.31 -7.45 2.66
C GLY A 339 4.99 -6.25 3.34
N ASP A 340 4.13 -5.35 3.83
CA ASP A 340 4.34 -4.09 4.53
C ASP A 340 4.13 -4.21 6.05
N ALA A 341 3.80 -5.40 6.57
CA ALA A 341 3.68 -5.62 8.01
C ALA A 341 4.19 -7.02 8.38
N LYS A 342 5.37 -7.08 9.01
CA LYS A 342 5.99 -8.34 9.44
C LYS A 342 5.36 -8.92 10.72
N GLY A 343 4.76 -8.07 11.56
CA GLY A 343 4.30 -8.41 12.91
C GLY A 343 5.41 -8.33 13.97
N MET A 344 5.11 -8.80 15.17
CA MET A 344 6.04 -8.79 16.31
C MET A 344 6.10 -10.11 17.07
N ALA A 345 7.30 -10.45 17.52
CA ALA A 345 7.56 -11.43 18.56
C ALA A 345 7.34 -10.83 19.96
N PHE A 346 7.27 -11.65 21.00
CA PHE A 346 7.04 -11.16 22.37
C PHE A 346 8.12 -10.20 22.88
N ALA A 347 9.40 -10.43 22.54
CA ALA A 347 10.48 -9.51 22.88
C ALA A 347 10.20 -8.09 22.34
N GLN A 348 9.85 -8.00 21.06
CA GLN A 348 9.60 -6.72 20.38
C GLN A 348 8.36 -6.01 20.95
N GLN A 349 7.32 -6.77 21.32
CA GLN A 349 6.16 -6.21 22.02
C GLN A 349 6.54 -5.63 23.37
N GLN A 350 7.39 -6.33 24.14
CA GLN A 350 7.86 -5.85 25.44
C GLN A 350 8.69 -4.58 25.31
N ASP A 351 9.63 -4.56 24.36
CA ASP A 351 10.46 -3.39 24.09
C ASP A 351 9.59 -2.19 23.70
N LEU A 352 8.65 -2.37 22.76
CA LEU A 352 7.68 -1.32 22.39
C LEU A 352 6.87 -0.83 23.60
N LEU A 353 6.27 -1.72 24.39
CA LEU A 353 5.47 -1.33 25.55
C LEU A 353 6.28 -0.54 26.59
N LEU A 354 7.55 -0.90 26.78
CA LEU A 354 8.46 -0.17 27.67
C LEU A 354 8.79 1.23 27.13
N ASP A 355 9.01 1.36 25.82
CA ASP A 355 9.24 2.64 25.13
C ASP A 355 8.01 3.57 25.17
N LEU A 356 6.80 3.00 25.16
CA LEU A 356 5.54 3.72 25.36
C LEU A 356 5.30 4.15 26.83
N GLY A 357 6.13 3.64 27.77
CA GLY A 357 6.04 3.92 29.21
C GLY A 357 5.02 3.06 29.96
N VAL A 358 4.66 1.89 29.42
CA VAL A 358 3.70 0.96 30.04
C VAL A 358 4.35 0.25 31.24
N TRP A 359 3.59 0.14 32.33
CA TRP A 359 4.04 -0.43 33.61
C TRP A 359 3.53 -1.87 33.82
N ASP A 360 2.30 -2.15 33.40
CA ASP A 360 1.71 -3.49 33.42
C ASP A 360 0.99 -3.72 32.09
N ALA A 361 1.21 -4.86 31.45
CA ALA A 361 0.63 -5.16 30.14
C ALA A 361 0.45 -6.65 29.88
N ILE A 362 -0.52 -6.97 29.02
CA ILE A 362 -0.76 -8.30 28.47
C ILE A 362 -0.74 -8.28 26.94
N ASN A 363 -0.51 -9.46 26.37
CA ASN A 363 -0.82 -9.78 24.98
C ASN A 363 -2.26 -10.35 24.94
N ALA A 364 -3.14 -9.67 24.23
CA ALA A 364 -4.47 -10.13 23.84
C ALA A 364 -4.37 -11.13 22.67
N ASP A 365 -5.49 -11.68 22.20
CA ASP A 365 -5.47 -12.55 21.02
C ASP A 365 -4.90 -11.81 19.80
N GLY A 366 -4.21 -12.55 18.94
CA GLY A 366 -3.45 -12.02 17.82
C GLY A 366 -3.86 -12.61 16.47
N GLY A 367 -3.00 -12.45 15.47
CA GLY A 367 -3.28 -12.99 14.14
C GLY A 367 -4.45 -12.28 13.46
N GLY A 368 -5.40 -13.04 12.90
CA GLY A 368 -6.55 -12.45 12.19
C GLY A 368 -7.55 -11.74 13.12
N SER A 369 -7.42 -11.91 14.44
CA SER A 369 -8.23 -11.20 15.43
C SER A 369 -7.71 -9.79 15.72
N SER A 370 -6.44 -9.49 15.43
CA SER A 370 -5.87 -8.18 15.76
C SER A 370 -6.55 -7.05 14.98
N GLN A 371 -7.31 -6.23 15.72
CA GLN A 371 -8.08 -5.15 15.14
C GLN A 371 -8.27 -4.00 16.14
N MET A 372 -8.20 -2.77 15.65
CA MET A 372 -8.54 -1.54 16.35
C MET A 372 -9.64 -0.79 15.62
N ASN A 373 -10.60 -0.28 16.39
CA ASN A 373 -11.65 0.59 15.90
C ASN A 373 -11.65 1.91 16.64
N THR A 374 -11.91 3.01 15.93
CA THR A 374 -12.22 4.32 16.54
C THR A 374 -13.43 4.97 15.89
N ARG A 375 -13.99 6.00 16.54
CA ARG A 375 -15.07 6.81 15.98
C ARG A 375 -14.51 8.18 15.63
N HIS A 376 -14.31 8.45 14.34
CA HIS A 376 -13.91 9.77 13.89
C HIS A 376 -14.97 10.83 14.22
N ALA A 377 -14.52 12.08 14.31
CA ALA A 377 -15.37 13.18 14.73
C ALA A 377 -16.53 13.42 13.73
N GLY A 378 -17.77 13.32 14.19
CA GLY A 378 -18.96 13.52 13.36
C GLY A 378 -19.56 12.22 12.82
N ASP A 379 -18.87 11.09 13.00
CA ASP A 379 -19.38 9.78 12.61
C ASP A 379 -20.32 9.18 13.65
N THR A 380 -21.22 8.33 13.17
CA THR A 380 -22.18 7.60 14.00
C THR A 380 -21.76 6.18 14.33
N THR A 381 -20.78 5.63 13.60
CA THR A 381 -20.26 4.27 13.71
C THR A 381 -18.75 4.33 13.79
N THR A 382 -18.13 3.26 14.29
CA THR A 382 -16.66 3.15 14.27
C THR A 382 -16.13 2.66 12.93
N THR A 383 -14.87 2.98 12.67
CA THR A 383 -14.06 2.59 11.52
C THR A 383 -12.90 1.73 11.99
N VAL A 384 -12.40 0.85 11.12
CA VAL A 384 -11.23 0.03 11.40
C VAL A 384 -9.97 0.84 11.07
N GLU A 385 -9.02 0.93 12.01
CA GLU A 385 -7.81 1.76 11.87
C GLU A 385 -6.58 1.00 11.36
N ASN A 386 -6.65 -0.33 11.30
CA ASN A 386 -5.55 -1.20 10.89
C ASN A 386 -5.96 -2.12 9.74
N SER A 387 -5.05 -2.96 9.26
CA SER A 387 -5.31 -3.92 8.18
C SER A 387 -5.42 -5.36 8.73
N PRO A 388 -6.64 -5.91 8.95
CA PRO A 388 -6.81 -7.26 9.45
C PRO A 388 -6.12 -8.32 8.58
N SER A 389 -5.31 -9.17 9.20
CA SER A 389 -4.43 -10.10 8.48
C SER A 389 -5.13 -11.24 7.71
N ASP A 390 -6.44 -11.44 7.93
CA ASP A 390 -7.26 -12.36 7.13
C ASP A 390 -7.77 -11.72 5.81
N GLY A 391 -7.54 -10.42 5.62
CA GLY A 391 -8.07 -9.61 4.51
C GLY A 391 -9.51 -9.12 4.72
N TYR A 392 -10.09 -9.42 5.88
CA TYR A 392 -11.40 -8.99 6.35
C TYR A 392 -11.45 -9.08 7.89
N GLU A 393 -12.40 -8.39 8.51
CA GLU A 393 -12.62 -8.45 9.96
C GLU A 393 -13.02 -9.85 10.42
N ARG A 394 -12.32 -10.40 11.43
CA ARG A 394 -12.67 -11.69 12.00
C ARG A 394 -13.78 -11.56 13.03
N SER A 395 -14.65 -12.57 13.10
CA SER A 395 -15.57 -12.76 14.22
C SER A 395 -14.82 -13.27 15.45
N ASP A 396 -14.73 -12.43 16.48
CA ASP A 396 -14.07 -12.73 17.76
C ASP A 396 -15.09 -13.09 18.86
N GLY A 397 -14.57 -13.49 20.04
CA GLY A 397 -15.37 -13.87 21.20
C GLY A 397 -15.72 -12.72 22.14
N ASP A 398 -14.85 -11.72 22.24
CA ASP A 398 -15.02 -10.53 23.08
C ASP A 398 -14.02 -9.42 22.68
N GLY A 399 -14.15 -8.28 23.35
CA GLY A 399 -13.25 -7.14 23.16
C GLY A 399 -13.12 -6.28 24.41
N MET A 400 -12.24 -5.27 24.32
CA MET A 400 -12.10 -4.23 25.34
C MET A 400 -12.11 -2.87 24.65
N GLY A 401 -12.82 -1.91 25.23
CA GLY A 401 -13.04 -0.60 24.62
C GLY A 401 -13.12 0.55 25.59
N PHE A 402 -13.35 1.73 25.04
CA PHE A 402 -13.54 2.97 25.77
C PHE A 402 -14.94 3.53 25.54
N THR A 403 -15.63 3.87 26.62
CA THR A 403 -16.90 4.60 26.60
C THR A 403 -16.70 5.99 27.19
N LEU A 404 -17.56 6.95 26.82
CA LEU A 404 -17.54 8.26 27.45
C LEU A 404 -17.95 8.14 28.92
N ALA A 405 -17.17 8.77 29.81
CA ALA A 405 -17.44 8.71 31.25
C ALA A 405 -18.73 9.46 31.64
N GLN A 406 -19.13 10.43 30.83
CA GLN A 406 -20.37 11.18 30.93
C GLN A 406 -20.99 11.28 29.53
N PRO A 407 -22.33 11.34 29.42
CA PRO A 407 -22.96 11.71 28.15
C PRO A 407 -22.38 13.03 27.64
N SER A 408 -22.12 13.10 26.34
CA SER A 408 -21.71 14.34 25.69
C SER A 408 -22.86 15.34 25.67
N SER A 409 -22.56 16.60 25.40
CA SER A 409 -23.56 17.68 25.44
C SER A 409 -24.64 17.54 24.36
N GLY A 410 -24.36 16.84 23.25
CA GLY A 410 -25.20 16.80 22.06
C GLY A 410 -25.38 18.18 21.41
N GLN A 411 -24.55 19.16 21.80
CA GLN A 411 -24.58 20.50 21.25
C GLN A 411 -23.51 20.60 20.16
N LEU A 412 -23.92 21.12 19.00
CA LEU A 412 -23.03 21.34 17.87
C LEU A 412 -21.87 22.25 18.32
N LEU A 413 -20.66 21.69 18.38
CA LEU A 413 -19.44 22.38 18.77
C LEU A 413 -18.60 22.74 17.54
N SER A 414 -18.53 21.84 16.57
CA SER A 414 -17.62 21.95 15.42
C SER A 414 -18.14 21.15 14.23
N PHE A 415 -17.42 21.22 13.11
CA PHE A 415 -17.64 20.38 11.92
C PHE A 415 -16.35 19.66 11.54
N ALA A 416 -16.44 18.38 11.18
CA ALA A 416 -15.41 17.67 10.43
C ALA A 416 -15.64 18.01 8.95
N VAL A 417 -14.66 18.65 8.31
CA VAL A 417 -14.77 19.13 6.93
C VAL A 417 -13.87 18.29 6.05
N GLU A 418 -14.48 17.45 5.24
CA GLU A 418 -13.80 16.38 4.51
C GLU A 418 -14.18 16.41 3.03
N PRO A 419 -13.27 16.01 2.13
CA PRO A 419 -13.60 15.82 0.73
C PRO A 419 -14.67 14.73 0.57
N ALA A 420 -15.57 14.90 -0.40
CA ALA A 420 -16.58 13.90 -0.71
C ALA A 420 -15.96 12.62 -1.32
N MET A 421 -14.83 12.77 -2.01
CA MET A 421 -14.02 11.70 -2.57
C MET A 421 -12.94 11.28 -1.57
N ALA A 422 -12.82 9.98 -1.34
CA ALA A 422 -11.68 9.37 -0.63
C ALA A 422 -10.67 8.88 -1.67
N ASP A 423 -9.60 9.64 -1.85
CA ASP A 423 -8.48 9.39 -2.76
C ASP A 423 -7.27 10.19 -2.25
N ASP A 424 -6.10 9.95 -2.83
CA ASP A 424 -4.90 10.72 -2.49
C ASP A 424 -5.00 12.15 -3.05
N ASP A 425 -4.33 13.10 -2.38
CA ASP A 425 -4.21 14.49 -2.86
C ASP A 425 -5.54 15.22 -3.15
N VAL A 426 -6.67 14.70 -2.66
CA VAL A 426 -8.05 15.21 -2.91
C VAL A 426 -8.28 16.65 -2.46
N LEU A 427 -7.47 17.19 -1.55
CA LEU A 427 -7.56 18.60 -1.15
C LEU A 427 -6.76 19.54 -2.07
N ARG A 428 -6.12 18.99 -3.12
CA ARG A 428 -5.56 19.76 -4.23
C ARG A 428 -6.62 19.97 -5.32
N VAL A 429 -6.55 21.10 -6.01
CA VAL A 429 -7.48 21.46 -7.10
C VAL A 429 -6.78 22.37 -8.13
N PHE A 430 -7.14 22.25 -9.40
CA PHE A 430 -6.60 23.13 -10.45
C PHE A 430 -7.38 24.46 -10.54
N PRO A 431 -6.74 25.55 -11.01
CA PRO A 431 -7.45 26.77 -11.39
C PRO A 431 -8.61 26.46 -12.35
N GLY A 432 -9.81 26.96 -12.04
CA GLY A 432 -11.01 26.74 -12.86
C GLY A 432 -11.77 25.44 -12.59
N MET A 433 -11.23 24.52 -11.78
CA MET A 433 -11.88 23.29 -11.35
C MET A 433 -12.41 23.38 -9.91
N HIS A 434 -13.14 22.34 -9.48
CA HIS A 434 -13.81 22.28 -8.19
C HIS A 434 -13.46 21.04 -7.36
N ARG A 435 -13.60 21.20 -6.04
CA ARG A 435 -13.60 20.12 -5.06
C ARG A 435 -14.86 20.18 -4.21
N SER A 436 -15.53 19.05 -4.07
CA SER A 436 -16.68 18.86 -3.20
C SER A 436 -16.24 18.55 -1.77
N LEU A 437 -16.59 19.40 -0.81
CA LEU A 437 -16.41 19.16 0.62
C LEU A 437 -17.75 18.93 1.32
N SER A 438 -17.76 18.01 2.28
CA SER A 438 -18.82 17.79 3.24
C SER A 438 -18.47 18.40 4.61
N ALA A 439 -19.45 18.55 5.48
CA ALA A 439 -19.25 19.08 6.83
C ALA A 439 -20.15 18.34 7.84
N SER A 440 -19.59 17.38 8.56
CA SER A 440 -20.28 16.57 9.57
C SER A 440 -20.18 17.25 10.94
N GLY A 441 -21.32 17.58 11.55
CA GLY A 441 -21.36 18.28 12.83
C GLY A 441 -21.02 17.37 14.01
N TYR A 442 -20.26 17.86 14.99
CA TYR A 442 -19.92 17.09 16.20
C TYR A 442 -19.83 17.95 17.48
N ASP A 443 -19.92 17.30 18.65
CA ASP A 443 -19.83 17.91 19.98
C ASP A 443 -18.44 17.78 20.64
N GLU A 444 -18.29 18.15 21.92
CA GLU A 444 -16.99 18.08 22.60
C GLU A 444 -16.39 16.68 22.75
N ALA A 445 -17.16 15.63 22.45
CA ALA A 445 -16.72 14.24 22.50
C ALA A 445 -16.56 13.61 21.11
N GLY A 446 -16.58 14.42 20.04
CA GLY A 446 -16.54 13.93 18.66
C GLY A 446 -17.84 13.27 18.22
N SER A 447 -18.87 13.20 19.06
CA SER A 447 -20.12 12.53 18.73
C SER A 447 -20.89 13.30 17.65
N ALA A 448 -21.45 12.59 16.67
CA ALA A 448 -22.27 13.18 15.62
C ALA A 448 -23.43 14.02 16.17
N VAL A 449 -23.56 15.25 15.68
CA VAL A 449 -24.65 16.17 15.99
C VAL A 449 -25.21 16.75 14.70
N ALA A 450 -26.54 16.71 14.56
CA ALA A 450 -27.22 17.31 13.42
C ALA A 450 -26.90 18.81 13.31
N GLY A 451 -26.37 19.22 12.16
CA GLY A 451 -26.03 20.60 11.85
C GLY A 451 -25.70 20.74 10.37
N THR A 452 -26.03 21.88 9.79
CA THR A 452 -25.62 22.23 8.43
C THR A 452 -24.97 23.61 8.48
N PRO A 453 -23.77 23.80 7.91
CA PRO A 453 -23.15 25.12 7.87
C PRO A 453 -24.02 26.13 7.11
N SER A 454 -24.35 27.27 7.72
CA SER A 454 -24.96 28.40 7.00
C SER A 454 -23.94 29.29 6.30
N VAL A 455 -22.66 29.18 6.65
CA VAL A 455 -21.58 29.99 6.08
C VAL A 455 -20.41 29.11 5.69
N TRP A 456 -19.97 29.26 4.45
CA TRP A 456 -18.67 28.79 3.97
C TRP A 456 -17.80 30.00 3.63
N SER A 457 -16.53 29.96 4.01
CA SER A 457 -15.58 31.05 3.76
C SER A 457 -14.19 30.52 3.46
N THR A 458 -13.39 31.34 2.79
CA THR A 458 -12.00 31.08 2.43
C THR A 458 -11.09 32.07 3.16
N SER A 459 -9.88 31.64 3.54
CA SER A 459 -8.86 32.55 4.07
C SER A 459 -8.27 33.46 2.99
N ASP A 460 -8.31 33.04 1.73
CA ASP A 460 -7.83 33.83 0.58
C ASP A 460 -8.73 33.61 -0.64
N ALA A 461 -9.49 34.66 -1.00
CA ALA A 461 -10.42 34.63 -2.11
C ALA A 461 -9.77 34.81 -3.49
N GLN A 462 -8.47 35.13 -3.55
CA GLN A 462 -7.68 35.11 -4.78
C GLN A 462 -7.22 33.69 -5.13
N VAL A 463 -6.95 32.86 -4.12
CA VAL A 463 -6.52 31.46 -4.28
C VAL A 463 -7.72 30.55 -4.55
N ALA A 464 -8.72 30.55 -3.65
CA ALA A 464 -9.89 29.67 -3.77
C ALA A 464 -11.19 30.40 -3.39
N ALA A 465 -12.31 30.08 -4.06
CA ALA A 465 -13.65 30.45 -3.61
C ALA A 465 -14.38 29.23 -3.06
N VAL A 466 -15.36 29.44 -2.17
CA VAL A 466 -16.20 28.36 -1.67
C VAL A 466 -17.66 28.79 -1.59
N LYS A 467 -18.56 27.88 -1.94
CA LYS A 467 -19.99 28.04 -1.75
C LYS A 467 -20.64 26.68 -1.50
N ASP A 468 -21.37 26.54 -0.39
CA ASP A 468 -22.11 25.32 -0.06
C ASP A 468 -21.25 24.04 -0.13
N GLY A 469 -20.00 24.11 0.36
CA GLY A 469 -19.03 23.00 0.31
C GLY A 469 -18.29 22.84 -1.02
N GLN A 470 -18.72 23.51 -2.09
CA GLN A 470 -18.05 23.48 -3.39
C GLN A 470 -16.92 24.50 -3.41
N VAL A 471 -15.68 24.02 -3.47
CA VAL A 471 -14.46 24.83 -3.50
C VAL A 471 -14.01 24.98 -4.94
N ALA A 472 -13.89 26.21 -5.45
CA ALA A 472 -13.39 26.50 -6.79
C ALA A 472 -11.95 27.03 -6.71
N GLY A 473 -11.01 26.38 -7.42
CA GLY A 473 -9.64 26.87 -7.59
C GLY A 473 -9.58 28.11 -8.47
N LYS A 474 -8.70 29.07 -8.16
CA LYS A 474 -8.54 30.30 -8.95
C LYS A 474 -7.11 30.65 -9.31
N ALA A 475 -6.19 30.54 -8.36
CA ALA A 475 -4.79 30.85 -8.55
C ALA A 475 -3.95 30.00 -7.61
N ASP A 476 -2.77 29.61 -8.06
CA ASP A 476 -1.78 28.86 -7.30
C ASP A 476 -1.61 29.41 -5.87
N GLY A 477 -1.70 28.52 -4.89
CA GLY A 477 -1.48 28.81 -3.49
C GLY A 477 -2.35 28.00 -2.54
N LYS A 478 -2.18 28.26 -1.24
CA LYS A 478 -2.90 27.54 -0.16
C LYS A 478 -4.00 28.41 0.43
N ALA A 479 -5.18 27.82 0.64
CA ALA A 479 -6.30 28.47 1.32
C ALA A 479 -6.91 27.54 2.39
N THR A 480 -7.42 28.11 3.46
CA THR A 480 -8.22 27.37 4.46
C THR A 480 -9.69 27.62 4.21
N ILE A 481 -10.43 26.57 3.89
CA ILE A 481 -11.88 26.57 3.79
C ILE A 481 -12.47 26.38 5.17
N THR A 482 -13.40 27.24 5.56
CA THR A 482 -14.06 27.20 6.87
C THR A 482 -15.57 27.06 6.69
N ALA A 483 -16.12 25.97 7.22
CA ALA A 483 -17.56 25.75 7.38
C ALA A 483 -18.01 26.27 8.75
N ARG A 484 -19.13 27.00 8.84
CA ARG A 484 -19.59 27.60 10.08
C ARG A 484 -21.10 27.59 10.26
N GLU A 485 -21.52 27.32 11.49
CA GLU A 485 -22.89 27.52 11.99
C GLU A 485 -22.85 28.12 13.40
N GLY A 486 -23.26 29.38 13.56
CA GLY A 486 -23.18 30.08 14.84
C GLY A 486 -21.75 30.16 15.41
N VAL A 487 -21.47 29.41 16.48
CA VAL A 487 -20.13 29.28 17.09
C VAL A 487 -19.34 28.08 16.58
N ALA A 488 -20.01 27.10 15.97
CA ALA A 488 -19.38 25.89 15.46
C ALA A 488 -18.63 26.18 14.16
N THR A 489 -17.39 25.71 14.08
CA THR A 489 -16.51 25.93 12.92
C THR A 489 -15.67 24.71 12.60
N GLY A 490 -15.68 24.25 11.36
CA GLY A 490 -14.77 23.23 10.84
C GLY A 490 -13.89 23.79 9.73
N LYS A 491 -12.74 23.15 9.46
CA LYS A 491 -11.77 23.65 8.48
C LYS A 491 -11.14 22.53 7.67
N ALA A 492 -10.91 22.80 6.39
CA ALA A 492 -10.05 22.02 5.50
C ALA A 492 -9.01 22.94 4.86
N LYS A 493 -7.77 22.47 4.71
CA LYS A 493 -6.72 23.18 3.97
C LYS A 493 -6.74 22.67 2.53
N VAL A 494 -6.95 23.57 1.59
CA VAL A 494 -6.91 23.26 0.16
C VAL A 494 -5.71 23.92 -0.47
N GLU A 495 -5.13 23.24 -1.45
CA GLU A 495 -4.03 23.73 -2.27
C GLU A 495 -4.52 23.86 -3.71
N VAL A 496 -4.38 25.05 -4.27
CA VAL A 496 -4.65 25.29 -5.69
C VAL A 496 -3.32 25.15 -6.41
N LEU A 497 -3.25 24.26 -7.38
CA LEU A 497 -2.03 23.93 -8.12
C LEU A 497 -1.72 24.96 -9.23
N GLY A 498 -0.66 24.69 -9.99
CA GLY A 498 -0.41 25.34 -11.27
C GLY A 498 -1.53 25.09 -12.28
N GLU A 499 -1.41 25.68 -13.47
CA GLU A 499 -2.35 25.40 -14.57
C GLU A 499 -2.29 23.92 -14.94
N LEU A 500 -3.43 23.34 -15.31
CA LEU A 500 -3.49 21.97 -15.82
C LEU A 500 -2.58 21.86 -17.06
N ALA A 501 -1.66 20.91 -17.04
CA ALA A 501 -0.73 20.62 -18.13
C ALA A 501 -1.03 19.27 -18.79
N ARG A 502 -1.60 18.33 -18.03
CA ARG A 502 -1.93 16.97 -18.50
C ARG A 502 -3.16 16.43 -17.78
N LEU A 503 -3.99 15.68 -18.49
CA LEU A 503 -5.14 14.95 -17.96
C LEU A 503 -5.00 13.46 -18.28
N GLU A 504 -5.10 12.62 -17.27
CA GLU A 504 -5.05 11.16 -17.39
C GLU A 504 -6.32 10.52 -16.83
N VAL A 505 -6.49 9.24 -17.14
CA VAL A 505 -7.57 8.39 -16.62
C VAL A 505 -6.96 7.06 -16.20
N ASP A 506 -7.43 6.51 -15.09
CA ASP A 506 -6.99 5.20 -14.60
C ASP A 506 -7.20 4.09 -15.64
N GLN A 507 -8.27 4.21 -16.46
CA GLN A 507 -8.59 3.26 -17.52
C GLN A 507 -9.12 3.94 -18.79
N ASN A 508 -8.34 3.89 -19.87
CA ASN A 508 -8.74 4.40 -21.19
C ASN A 508 -9.55 3.39 -22.04
N VAL A 509 -9.82 2.20 -21.51
CA VAL A 509 -10.69 1.21 -22.14
C VAL A 509 -11.60 0.57 -21.09
N VAL A 510 -12.92 0.65 -21.30
CA VAL A 510 -13.93 0.09 -20.39
C VAL A 510 -14.77 -0.93 -21.16
N ASN A 511 -14.95 -2.13 -20.60
CA ASN A 511 -15.76 -3.15 -21.24
C ASN A 511 -16.78 -3.71 -20.26
N LEU A 512 -18.05 -3.57 -20.61
CA LEU A 512 -19.16 -3.93 -19.75
C LEU A 512 -19.75 -5.26 -20.22
N GLU A 513 -19.93 -6.22 -19.32
CA GLU A 513 -20.32 -7.59 -19.68
C GLU A 513 -21.69 -7.68 -20.35
N LYS A 514 -22.62 -6.81 -19.94
CA LYS A 514 -24.01 -6.77 -20.41
C LYS A 514 -24.69 -5.46 -20.01
N GLN A 515 -25.88 -5.24 -20.55
CA GLN A 515 -26.76 -4.14 -20.15
C GLN A 515 -26.98 -4.11 -18.63
N GLY A 516 -26.94 -2.91 -18.05
CA GLY A 516 -27.13 -2.64 -16.62
C GLY A 516 -25.88 -2.85 -15.77
N VAL A 517 -24.76 -3.26 -16.36
CA VAL A 517 -23.45 -3.26 -15.68
C VAL A 517 -22.84 -1.87 -15.81
N SER A 518 -22.22 -1.43 -14.72
CA SER A 518 -21.54 -0.14 -14.61
C SER A 518 -20.11 -0.33 -14.14
N GLN A 519 -19.26 0.62 -14.47
CA GLN A 519 -17.89 0.70 -13.99
C GLN A 519 -17.57 2.15 -13.64
N VAL A 520 -16.89 2.36 -12.52
CA VAL A 520 -16.39 3.69 -12.11
C VAL A 520 -14.97 3.86 -12.63
N VAL A 521 -14.67 5.05 -13.16
CA VAL A 521 -13.33 5.48 -13.57
C VAL A 521 -12.98 6.79 -12.86
N THR A 522 -11.69 7.01 -12.65
CA THR A 522 -11.14 8.21 -11.99
C THR A 522 -10.23 8.97 -12.95
N PHE A 523 -10.34 10.29 -12.93
CA PHE A 523 -9.50 11.19 -13.70
C PHE A 523 -8.48 11.85 -12.79
N GLU A 524 -7.30 12.08 -13.32
CA GLU A 524 -6.20 12.70 -12.60
C GLU A 524 -5.58 13.79 -13.47
N GLY A 525 -5.51 15.00 -12.93
CA GLY A 525 -4.85 16.12 -13.58
C GLY A 525 -3.43 16.29 -13.04
N TYR A 526 -2.55 16.85 -13.86
CA TYR A 526 -1.18 17.18 -13.50
C TYR A 526 -0.85 18.61 -13.96
N ASP A 527 -0.11 19.37 -13.16
CA ASP A 527 0.54 20.62 -13.61
C ASP A 527 1.91 20.34 -14.25
N ASP A 528 2.59 21.40 -14.71
CA ASP A 528 3.88 21.32 -15.39
C ASP A 528 5.07 20.93 -14.48
N GLN A 529 4.85 20.88 -13.17
CA GLN A 529 5.80 20.39 -12.18
C GLN A 529 5.45 18.98 -11.70
N GLY A 530 4.40 18.37 -12.24
CA GLY A 530 3.97 17.02 -11.88
C GLY A 530 3.21 16.95 -10.55
N PHE A 531 2.71 18.08 -10.02
CA PHE A 531 1.72 18.02 -8.94
C PHE A 531 0.41 17.48 -9.50
N ARG A 532 -0.14 16.47 -8.82
CA ARG A 532 -1.38 15.81 -9.23
C ARG A 532 -2.56 16.20 -8.36
N ALA A 533 -3.76 16.13 -8.94
CA ALA A 533 -5.01 16.16 -8.19
C ALA A 533 -6.08 15.34 -8.91
N PRO A 534 -6.96 14.61 -8.20
CA PRO A 534 -8.08 13.94 -8.83
C PRO A 534 -9.05 14.98 -9.43
N VAL A 535 -9.72 14.65 -10.53
CA VAL A 535 -10.65 15.57 -11.22
C VAL A 535 -12.08 15.04 -11.09
N GLU A 536 -12.99 15.87 -10.57
CA GLU A 536 -14.41 15.51 -10.50
C GLU A 536 -15.04 15.60 -11.89
N LEU A 537 -15.94 14.66 -12.22
CA LEU A 537 -16.62 14.65 -13.52
C LEU A 537 -17.37 15.96 -13.80
N GLY A 538 -17.77 16.70 -12.76
CA GLY A 538 -18.41 18.00 -12.88
C GLY A 538 -17.55 19.08 -13.56
N ASP A 539 -16.22 18.91 -13.60
CA ASP A 539 -15.28 19.83 -14.24
C ASP A 539 -14.88 19.43 -15.67
N LEU A 540 -15.43 18.32 -16.18
CA LEU A 540 -15.10 17.77 -17.49
C LEU A 540 -16.27 17.92 -18.47
N ASP A 541 -15.98 18.41 -19.66
CA ASP A 541 -16.89 18.34 -20.80
C ASP A 541 -16.88 16.92 -21.39
N ILE A 542 -18.06 16.35 -21.60
CA ILE A 542 -18.22 14.96 -22.06
C ILE A 542 -18.75 14.94 -23.50
N THR A 543 -18.05 14.22 -24.37
CA THR A 543 -18.55 13.81 -25.67
C THR A 543 -18.78 12.30 -25.67
N ASN A 544 -19.94 11.87 -26.17
CA ASN A 544 -20.28 10.44 -26.25
C ASN A 544 -20.75 10.12 -27.66
N SER A 545 -19.99 9.28 -28.37
CA SER A 545 -20.32 8.92 -29.75
C SER A 545 -21.57 8.04 -29.89
N ASN A 546 -22.07 7.44 -28.80
CA ASN A 546 -23.19 6.51 -28.81
C ASN A 546 -24.01 6.50 -27.48
N PRO A 547 -24.77 7.57 -27.21
CA PRO A 547 -25.52 7.72 -25.96
C PRO A 547 -26.71 6.76 -25.80
N ASP A 548 -27.15 6.10 -26.87
CA ASP A 548 -28.19 5.05 -26.80
C ASP A 548 -27.65 3.73 -26.22
N VAL A 549 -26.31 3.57 -26.16
CA VAL A 549 -25.64 2.36 -25.67
C VAL A 549 -24.94 2.59 -24.34
N ILE A 550 -24.27 3.73 -24.16
CA ILE A 550 -23.50 4.06 -22.97
C ILE A 550 -24.02 5.36 -22.34
N ASP A 551 -24.23 5.35 -21.03
CA ASP A 551 -24.55 6.51 -20.22
C ASP A 551 -23.39 6.81 -19.25
N VAL A 552 -23.16 8.09 -18.96
CA VAL A 552 -22.07 8.53 -18.06
C VAL A 552 -22.64 9.50 -17.05
N LYS A 553 -22.46 9.23 -15.76
CA LYS A 553 -22.99 10.05 -14.66
C LYS A 553 -21.98 10.20 -13.53
N PRO A 554 -22.05 11.30 -12.75
CA PRO A 554 -21.25 11.40 -11.54
C PRO A 554 -21.80 10.48 -10.46
N THR A 555 -20.91 9.80 -9.76
CA THR A 555 -21.20 9.18 -8.46
C THR A 555 -21.40 10.26 -7.39
N SER A 556 -21.84 9.88 -6.18
CA SER A 556 -22.07 10.83 -5.09
C SER A 556 -20.81 11.58 -4.63
N ASP A 557 -19.64 11.01 -4.90
CA ASP A 557 -18.31 11.56 -4.61
C ASP A 557 -17.64 12.22 -5.83
N GLY A 558 -18.35 12.35 -6.96
CA GLY A 558 -17.87 13.10 -8.14
C GLY A 558 -17.05 12.30 -9.15
N ARG A 559 -16.79 11.00 -8.95
CA ARG A 559 -16.18 10.11 -9.96
C ARG A 559 -17.15 9.81 -11.11
N ALA A 560 -16.64 9.23 -12.20
CA ALA A 560 -17.45 8.92 -13.37
C ALA A 560 -17.93 7.47 -13.39
N GLU A 561 -19.24 7.27 -13.29
CA GLU A 561 -19.89 5.97 -13.49
C GLU A 561 -20.32 5.82 -14.96
N ILE A 562 -19.69 4.86 -15.66
CA ILE A 562 -19.98 4.49 -17.05
C ILE A 562 -20.89 3.27 -17.04
N THR A 563 -22.10 3.40 -17.58
CA THR A 563 -23.15 2.36 -17.53
C THR A 563 -23.56 1.90 -18.93
N ALA A 564 -23.68 0.59 -19.12
CA ALA A 564 -24.26 0.01 -20.34
C ALA A 564 -25.78 0.11 -20.31
N VAL A 565 -26.36 1.07 -21.03
CA VAL A 565 -27.81 1.19 -21.19
C VAL A 565 -28.34 0.42 -22.40
N GLY A 566 -27.48 0.11 -23.37
CA GLY A 566 -27.74 -0.78 -24.49
C GLY A 566 -27.25 -2.21 -24.26
N ALA A 567 -27.87 -3.18 -24.94
CA ALA A 567 -27.46 -4.58 -24.87
C ALA A 567 -26.20 -4.91 -25.70
N GLN A 568 -25.90 -4.10 -26.71
CA GLN A 568 -24.72 -4.25 -27.56
C GLN A 568 -24.31 -2.90 -28.20
N GLY A 569 -23.02 -2.72 -28.45
CA GLY A 569 -22.46 -1.59 -29.17
C GLY A 569 -21.14 -1.09 -28.56
N THR A 570 -20.56 -0.10 -29.22
CA THR A 570 -19.32 0.58 -28.81
C THR A 570 -19.56 2.08 -28.74
N ALA A 571 -18.80 2.76 -27.89
CA ALA A 571 -18.78 4.21 -27.77
C ALA A 571 -17.34 4.70 -27.57
N MET A 572 -16.98 5.81 -28.19
CA MET A 572 -15.82 6.60 -27.79
C MET A 572 -16.32 7.75 -26.92
N LEU A 573 -15.84 7.79 -25.69
CA LEU A 573 -16.08 8.88 -24.75
C LEU A 573 -14.87 9.80 -24.77
N GLY A 574 -15.08 11.09 -25.01
CA GLY A 574 -14.04 12.11 -24.84
C GLY A 574 -14.36 12.95 -23.62
N PHE A 575 -13.37 13.11 -22.73
CA PHE A 575 -13.44 13.94 -21.54
C PHE A 575 -12.42 15.06 -21.68
N SER A 576 -12.85 16.31 -21.56
CA SER A 576 -11.97 17.46 -21.80
C SER A 576 -12.12 18.56 -20.78
N HIS A 577 -11.01 19.24 -20.49
CA HIS A 577 -10.98 20.52 -19.78
C HIS A 577 -9.99 21.45 -20.48
N GLY A 578 -10.49 22.59 -20.99
CA GLY A 578 -9.67 23.47 -21.83
C GLY A 578 -9.21 22.74 -23.09
N ASP A 579 -7.90 22.72 -23.33
CA ASP A 579 -7.27 22.05 -24.50
C ASP A 579 -6.84 20.60 -24.19
N HIS A 580 -6.97 20.14 -22.94
CA HIS A 580 -6.57 18.78 -22.53
C HIS A 580 -7.73 17.81 -22.69
N THR A 581 -7.48 16.68 -23.36
CA THR A 581 -8.51 15.68 -23.66
C THR A 581 -7.99 14.27 -23.43
N VAL A 582 -8.77 13.47 -22.72
CA VAL A 582 -8.56 12.02 -22.60
C VAL A 582 -9.73 11.27 -23.24
N GLN A 583 -9.43 10.12 -23.84
CA GLN A 583 -10.43 9.28 -24.50
C GLN A 583 -10.57 7.93 -23.81
N ILE A 584 -11.81 7.51 -23.62
CA ILE A 584 -12.16 6.17 -23.15
C ILE A 584 -12.93 5.44 -24.23
N SER A 585 -12.41 4.29 -24.65
CA SER A 585 -13.13 3.40 -25.56
C SER A 585 -13.99 2.44 -24.74
N VAL A 586 -15.29 2.43 -24.98
CA VAL A 586 -16.26 1.62 -24.24
C VAL A 586 -16.94 0.60 -25.14
N ALA A 587 -17.08 -0.64 -24.68
CA ALA A 587 -17.85 -1.66 -25.40
C ALA A 587 -18.75 -2.53 -24.50
N VAL A 588 -19.84 -3.02 -25.10
CA VAL A 588 -20.77 -3.99 -24.50
C VAL A 588 -21.37 -4.90 -25.60
N PRO A 589 -21.60 -6.21 -25.38
CA PRO A 589 -20.88 -7.05 -24.42
C PRO A 589 -19.47 -7.38 -24.94
N LEU A 590 -18.64 -8.07 -24.14
CA LEU A 590 -17.40 -8.67 -24.63
C LEU A 590 -17.69 -9.88 -25.54
N GLU A 591 -17.00 -9.99 -26.68
CA GLU A 591 -17.01 -11.18 -27.53
C GLU A 591 -15.99 -12.20 -27.02
N ILE A 592 -16.40 -13.47 -26.89
CA ILE A 592 -15.52 -14.55 -26.42
C ILE A 592 -15.07 -15.37 -27.63
N ASN A 593 -13.76 -15.34 -27.90
CA ASN A 593 -13.14 -16.13 -28.97
C ASN A 593 -12.25 -17.22 -28.39
N THR A 594 -12.43 -18.46 -28.83
CA THR A 594 -11.52 -19.56 -28.48
C THR A 594 -10.22 -19.42 -29.26
N ILE A 595 -9.09 -19.29 -28.56
CA ILE A 595 -7.74 -19.19 -29.13
C ILE A 595 -7.17 -20.58 -29.38
N ASP A 596 -7.32 -21.49 -28.42
CA ASP A 596 -6.96 -22.90 -28.57
C ASP A 596 -7.86 -23.74 -27.64
N ASP A 597 -8.50 -24.79 -28.16
CA ASP A 597 -9.31 -25.73 -27.38
C ASP A 597 -8.54 -27.00 -26.99
N PHE A 598 -7.29 -27.12 -27.44
CA PHE A 598 -6.39 -28.26 -27.28
C PHE A 598 -6.90 -29.57 -27.90
N SER A 599 -7.84 -29.51 -28.85
CA SER A 599 -8.33 -30.70 -29.56
C SER A 599 -7.25 -31.36 -30.43
N ASP A 600 -6.25 -30.60 -30.88
CA ASP A 600 -5.04 -31.08 -31.55
C ASP A 600 -3.78 -30.47 -30.93
N ILE A 601 -3.02 -31.27 -30.17
CA ILE A 601 -1.76 -30.84 -29.55
C ILE A 601 -0.52 -31.19 -30.37
N SER A 602 -0.65 -31.70 -31.60
CA SER A 602 0.51 -32.18 -32.37
C SER A 602 1.53 -31.10 -32.73
N GLY A 603 1.10 -29.83 -32.79
CA GLY A 603 1.97 -28.67 -32.99
C GLY A 603 2.56 -28.07 -31.71
N TRP A 604 2.07 -28.47 -30.54
CA TRP A 604 2.61 -28.03 -29.26
C TRP A 604 3.91 -28.76 -28.95
N SER A 605 4.84 -28.10 -28.27
CA SER A 605 6.09 -28.71 -27.82
C SER A 605 6.44 -28.29 -26.39
N ALA A 606 7.40 -28.98 -25.77
CA ALA A 606 7.89 -28.63 -24.44
C ALA A 606 9.28 -28.00 -24.51
N ALA A 607 9.52 -26.96 -23.72
CA ALA A 607 10.85 -26.40 -23.47
C ALA A 607 11.08 -26.28 -21.96
N ASN A 608 12.31 -26.09 -21.51
CA ASN A 608 12.59 -25.89 -20.09
C ASN A 608 13.84 -25.04 -19.84
N ASP A 609 13.87 -24.41 -18.67
CA ASP A 609 15.07 -23.83 -18.07
C ASP A 609 15.39 -24.59 -16.80
N ARG A 610 16.49 -25.36 -16.81
CA ARG A 610 17.01 -26.09 -15.64
C ARG A 610 15.97 -27.03 -14.98
N ALA A 611 14.99 -27.51 -15.75
CA ALA A 611 13.96 -28.47 -15.33
C ALA A 611 13.91 -29.67 -16.31
N PRO A 612 15.00 -30.46 -16.42
CA PRO A 612 15.06 -31.61 -17.31
C PRO A 612 13.98 -32.63 -16.90
N GLY A 613 13.10 -32.99 -17.84
CA GLY A 613 11.91 -33.80 -17.58
C GLY A 613 10.60 -33.09 -17.92
N CYS A 614 10.64 -31.78 -18.19
CA CYS A 614 9.51 -31.04 -18.72
C CYS A 614 8.95 -31.68 -20.00
N ASN A 615 7.65 -31.98 -20.02
CA ASN A 615 6.97 -32.55 -21.17
C ASN A 615 5.48 -32.18 -21.19
N ILE A 616 4.85 -32.39 -22.34
CA ILE A 616 3.42 -32.19 -22.56
C ILE A 616 2.75 -33.49 -23.00
N GLN A 617 1.51 -33.70 -22.57
CA GLN A 617 0.66 -34.81 -23.02
C GLN A 617 -0.82 -34.41 -23.05
N THR A 618 -1.68 -35.24 -23.63
CA THR A 618 -3.14 -35.01 -23.59
C THR A 618 -3.69 -35.21 -22.18
N GLY A 619 -4.57 -34.32 -21.73
CA GLY A 619 -5.29 -34.45 -20.46
C GLY A 619 -6.73 -34.94 -20.59
N SER A 620 -7.43 -34.97 -19.45
CA SER A 620 -8.86 -35.28 -19.30
C SER A 620 -9.79 -34.11 -19.64
N GLY A 621 -9.33 -32.88 -19.42
CA GLY A 621 -10.01 -31.61 -19.67
C GLY A 621 -11.17 -31.27 -18.73
N HIS A 622 -11.58 -30.00 -18.79
CA HIS A 622 -12.69 -29.47 -17.99
C HIS A 622 -14.02 -29.75 -18.71
N ASP A 623 -15.02 -30.28 -17.99
CA ASP A 623 -16.35 -30.62 -18.53
C ASP A 623 -16.35 -31.47 -19.82
N GLY A 624 -15.32 -32.30 -20.02
CA GLY A 624 -15.17 -33.16 -21.19
C GLY A 624 -14.59 -32.47 -22.43
N ALA A 625 -14.13 -31.22 -22.32
CA ALA A 625 -13.32 -30.57 -23.36
C ALA A 625 -11.93 -31.20 -23.48
N ALA A 626 -11.20 -30.90 -24.55
CA ALA A 626 -9.81 -31.33 -24.69
C ALA A 626 -8.88 -30.48 -23.81
N SER A 627 -7.67 -31.00 -23.54
CA SER A 627 -6.69 -30.32 -22.70
C SER A 627 -5.27 -30.79 -22.97
N ILE A 628 -4.32 -29.94 -22.55
CA ILE A 628 -2.91 -30.25 -22.49
C ILE A 628 -2.46 -30.33 -21.03
N GLN A 629 -1.70 -31.37 -20.69
CA GLN A 629 -1.09 -31.57 -19.38
C GLN A 629 0.41 -31.25 -19.47
N LEU A 630 0.86 -30.28 -18.69
CA LEU A 630 2.25 -29.84 -18.58
C LEU A 630 2.90 -30.46 -17.34
N ASN A 631 3.79 -31.43 -17.55
CA ASN A 631 4.49 -32.13 -16.49
C ASN A 631 5.87 -31.51 -16.28
N TYR A 632 6.28 -31.32 -15.03
CA TYR A 632 7.55 -30.69 -14.69
C TYR A 632 8.26 -31.36 -13.52
N ASP A 633 9.59 -31.26 -13.54
CA ASP A 633 10.48 -31.71 -12.48
C ASP A 633 11.40 -30.55 -12.04
N PHE A 634 11.10 -29.97 -10.88
CA PHE A 634 11.88 -28.88 -10.28
C PHE A 634 12.85 -29.37 -9.20
N THR A 635 13.12 -30.68 -9.12
CA THR A 635 14.06 -31.30 -8.17
C THR A 635 15.52 -31.29 -8.64
N GLN A 636 15.77 -30.90 -9.89
CA GLN A 636 17.04 -31.11 -10.59
C GLN A 636 17.99 -29.90 -10.52
N SER A 637 17.53 -28.77 -9.96
CA SER A 637 18.31 -27.54 -9.81
C SER A 637 17.76 -26.71 -8.65
N THR A 638 18.63 -25.93 -7.99
CA THR A 638 18.25 -24.95 -6.96
C THR A 638 18.21 -23.51 -7.47
N ALA A 639 18.54 -23.26 -8.76
CA ALA A 639 18.37 -21.96 -9.40
C ALA A 639 16.88 -21.71 -9.76
N THR A 640 16.55 -20.71 -10.57
CA THR A 640 15.18 -20.58 -11.13
C THR A 640 14.91 -21.67 -12.17
N ARG A 641 13.80 -22.41 -12.01
CA ARG A 641 13.40 -23.58 -12.84
C ARG A 641 12.11 -23.27 -13.59
N GLY A 642 12.07 -23.52 -14.89
CA GLY A 642 10.88 -23.28 -15.72
C GLY A 642 10.54 -24.46 -16.62
N CYS A 643 9.26 -24.78 -16.75
CA CYS A 643 8.73 -25.72 -17.74
C CYS A 643 7.69 -25.01 -18.61
N TYR A 644 7.81 -25.18 -19.93
CA TYR A 644 7.04 -24.42 -20.92
C TYR A 644 6.25 -25.35 -21.83
N GLY A 645 4.96 -25.06 -22.01
CA GLY A 645 4.21 -25.47 -23.19
C GLY A 645 4.39 -24.43 -24.28
N VAL A 646 5.09 -24.75 -25.36
CA VAL A 646 5.36 -23.87 -26.49
C VAL A 646 4.28 -24.07 -27.54
N ALA A 647 3.60 -22.99 -27.90
CA ALA A 647 2.49 -22.98 -28.82
C ALA A 647 2.93 -23.31 -30.27
N PRO A 648 2.05 -23.89 -31.09
CA PRO A 648 2.33 -24.18 -32.51
C PRO A 648 2.85 -22.95 -33.25
N GLY A 649 3.95 -23.12 -33.97
CA GLY A 649 4.56 -22.08 -34.79
C GLY A 649 5.32 -20.99 -34.01
N ALA A 650 5.36 -21.02 -32.68
CA ALA A 650 6.12 -20.05 -31.89
C ALA A 650 7.63 -20.29 -32.02
N VAL A 651 8.35 -19.26 -32.47
CA VAL A 651 9.81 -19.23 -32.59
C VAL A 651 10.32 -18.04 -31.76
N GLN A 652 11.22 -18.33 -30.82
CA GLN A 652 11.75 -17.35 -29.87
C GLN A 652 12.37 -16.15 -30.60
N GLY A 653 12.02 -14.94 -30.17
CA GLY A 653 12.54 -13.70 -30.75
C GLY A 653 11.94 -13.33 -32.11
N THR A 654 10.86 -13.99 -32.55
CA THR A 654 10.17 -13.67 -33.82
C THR A 654 8.66 -13.57 -33.63
N TYR A 655 8.02 -12.65 -34.37
CA TYR A 655 6.56 -12.47 -34.35
C TYR A 655 5.82 -13.68 -34.94
N SER A 656 5.56 -14.66 -34.07
CA SER A 656 5.11 -16.01 -34.42
C SER A 656 4.38 -16.67 -33.24
N GLY A 657 3.54 -17.68 -33.51
CA GLY A 657 2.66 -18.32 -32.52
C GLY A 657 1.20 -18.36 -32.99
N ILE A 658 0.28 -18.69 -32.08
CA ILE A 658 -1.17 -18.69 -32.37
C ILE A 658 -1.66 -17.24 -32.44
N ASP A 659 -2.47 -16.89 -33.44
CA ASP A 659 -3.07 -15.57 -33.58
C ASP A 659 -4.06 -15.28 -32.44
N ILE A 660 -3.85 -14.16 -31.75
CA ILE A 660 -4.89 -13.52 -30.95
C ILE A 660 -5.33 -12.26 -31.70
N PRO A 661 -6.48 -12.31 -32.40
CA PRO A 661 -6.92 -11.19 -33.23
C PRO A 661 -7.33 -10.00 -32.38
N GLY A 662 -7.32 -8.81 -32.98
CA GLY A 662 -7.80 -7.58 -32.33
C GLY A 662 -7.02 -7.20 -31.07
N ARG A 663 -7.74 -6.64 -30.08
CA ARG A 663 -7.20 -6.12 -28.82
C ARG A 663 -7.83 -6.85 -27.63
N PRO A 664 -7.41 -8.10 -27.31
CA PRO A 664 -7.96 -8.85 -26.18
C PRO A 664 -7.75 -8.08 -24.88
N GLN A 665 -8.76 -8.11 -24.00
CA GLN A 665 -8.69 -7.52 -22.66
C GLN A 665 -8.13 -8.50 -21.64
N LYS A 666 -8.46 -9.78 -21.84
CA LYS A 666 -7.95 -10.87 -21.03
C LYS A 666 -7.90 -12.16 -21.82
N LEU A 667 -6.97 -13.03 -21.42
CA LEU A 667 -6.96 -14.43 -21.80
C LEU A 667 -7.50 -15.25 -20.64
N SER A 668 -8.53 -16.06 -20.86
CA SER A 668 -9.11 -16.91 -19.83
C SER A 668 -8.81 -18.37 -20.13
N VAL A 669 -8.43 -19.16 -19.13
CA VAL A 669 -8.13 -20.59 -19.30
C VAL A 669 -8.63 -21.39 -18.09
N TRP A 670 -9.14 -22.60 -18.33
CA TRP A 670 -9.39 -23.55 -17.25
C TRP A 670 -8.08 -24.25 -16.89
N ILE A 671 -7.73 -24.24 -15.61
CA ILE A 671 -6.52 -24.86 -15.09
C ILE A 671 -6.85 -25.81 -13.96
N LYS A 672 -6.46 -27.07 -14.10
CA LYS A 672 -6.42 -28.02 -13.00
C LYS A 672 -5.07 -27.91 -12.30
N GLY A 673 -5.11 -27.48 -11.05
CA GLY A 673 -3.91 -27.33 -10.25
C GLY A 673 -3.44 -28.64 -9.60
N ASP A 674 -2.20 -28.65 -9.09
CA ASP A 674 -1.65 -29.75 -8.30
C ASP A 674 -1.38 -29.37 -6.83
N GLY A 675 -1.74 -28.14 -6.43
CA GLY A 675 -1.59 -27.61 -5.09
C GLY A 675 -0.16 -27.29 -4.66
N LYS A 676 0.83 -27.38 -5.56
CA LYS A 676 2.25 -27.25 -5.19
C LYS A 676 2.79 -25.83 -5.27
N GLY A 677 1.99 -24.90 -5.78
CA GLY A 677 2.33 -23.48 -5.79
C GLY A 677 3.34 -23.10 -6.87
N ALA A 678 3.37 -23.77 -8.02
CA ALA A 678 4.15 -23.29 -9.15
C ALA A 678 3.61 -21.92 -9.62
N LEU A 679 4.51 -20.99 -9.94
CA LEU A 679 4.17 -19.70 -10.52
C LEU A 679 3.79 -19.88 -12.00
N LEU A 680 2.57 -19.49 -12.35
CA LEU A 680 2.01 -19.64 -13.69
C LEU A 680 2.03 -18.31 -14.46
N ARG A 681 2.51 -18.34 -15.71
CA ARG A 681 2.51 -17.19 -16.63
C ARG A 681 2.15 -17.60 -18.06
N MET A 682 1.61 -16.67 -18.83
CA MET A 682 1.44 -16.79 -20.29
C MET A 682 2.41 -15.87 -21.02
N GLN A 683 2.94 -16.27 -22.17
CA GLN A 683 3.78 -15.43 -23.02
C GLN A 683 3.02 -15.01 -24.27
N VAL A 684 3.04 -13.72 -24.55
CA VAL A 684 2.58 -13.16 -25.82
C VAL A 684 3.71 -12.38 -26.49
N MET A 685 3.63 -12.29 -27.82
CA MET A 685 4.47 -11.41 -28.62
C MET A 685 3.58 -10.33 -29.24
N GLN A 686 3.99 -9.09 -29.05
CA GLN A 686 3.38 -7.90 -29.63
C GLN A 686 3.79 -7.75 -31.10
N SER A 687 3.00 -7.00 -31.88
CA SER A 687 3.26 -6.81 -33.32
C SER A 687 4.51 -6.00 -33.63
N ASN A 688 5.01 -5.23 -32.65
CA ASN A 688 6.30 -4.53 -32.68
C ASN A 688 7.52 -5.43 -32.39
N GLY A 689 7.31 -6.72 -32.10
CA GLY A 689 8.38 -7.68 -31.79
C GLY A 689 8.80 -7.76 -30.32
N VAL A 690 8.13 -7.03 -29.43
CA VAL A 690 8.36 -7.13 -27.97
C VAL A 690 7.64 -8.37 -27.42
N THR A 691 8.37 -9.17 -26.63
CA THR A 691 7.81 -10.35 -25.95
C THR A 691 7.51 -9.99 -24.51
N ASN A 692 6.28 -10.26 -24.04
CA ASN A 692 5.91 -10.03 -22.65
C ASN A 692 5.29 -11.28 -22.04
N TRP A 693 5.47 -11.39 -20.73
CA TRP A 693 4.69 -12.30 -19.91
C TRP A 693 3.43 -11.57 -19.44
N ILE A 694 2.32 -12.29 -19.43
CA ILE A 694 1.07 -11.87 -18.80
C ILE A 694 0.89 -12.71 -17.54
N ASP A 695 0.79 -12.02 -16.41
CA ASP A 695 0.55 -12.59 -15.10
C ASP A 695 -0.97 -12.72 -14.81
N GLY A 696 -1.33 -13.43 -13.73
CA GLY A 696 -2.73 -13.68 -13.37
C GLY A 696 -3.47 -12.44 -12.85
N PRO A 697 -4.69 -12.62 -12.31
CA PRO A 697 -5.48 -11.50 -11.78
C PRO A 697 -4.74 -10.89 -10.57
N GLY A 698 -4.34 -9.62 -10.67
CA GLY A 698 -3.52 -8.91 -9.67
C GLY A 698 -2.23 -8.26 -10.19
N GLY A 699 -1.95 -8.32 -11.50
CA GLY A 699 -0.74 -7.69 -12.08
C GLY A 699 0.54 -8.43 -11.68
N SER A 700 1.57 -7.71 -11.22
CA SER A 700 2.87 -8.28 -10.80
C SER A 700 2.77 -9.25 -9.61
N GLN A 701 1.60 -9.36 -8.97
CA GLN A 701 1.29 -10.39 -7.98
C GLN A 701 1.22 -11.77 -8.66
N SER A 702 2.36 -12.45 -8.60
CA SER A 702 2.63 -13.75 -9.19
C SER A 702 1.55 -14.80 -8.86
N LEU A 703 0.82 -15.29 -9.86
CA LEU A 703 -0.20 -16.34 -9.71
C LEU A 703 0.44 -17.69 -9.33
N HIS A 704 0.29 -18.10 -8.08
CA HIS A 704 0.76 -19.40 -7.61
C HIS A 704 -0.38 -20.41 -7.62
N VAL A 705 -0.15 -21.56 -8.26
CA VAL A 705 -1.16 -22.63 -8.38
C VAL A 705 -1.21 -23.46 -7.09
N THR A 706 -1.91 -22.95 -6.07
CA THR A 706 -2.07 -23.57 -4.74
C THR A 706 -3.33 -24.44 -4.60
N TRP A 707 -4.17 -24.50 -5.63
CA TRP A 707 -5.39 -25.32 -5.67
C TRP A 707 -5.16 -26.66 -6.40
N THR A 708 -6.07 -27.62 -6.23
CA THR A 708 -5.94 -28.99 -6.79
C THR A 708 -7.00 -29.37 -7.83
N ASP A 709 -8.06 -28.57 -7.98
CA ASP A 709 -9.15 -28.85 -8.94
C ASP A 709 -9.14 -27.85 -10.11
N TRP A 710 -10.15 -27.88 -10.97
CA TRP A 710 -10.32 -26.92 -12.04
C TRP A 710 -10.72 -25.54 -11.52
N LYS A 711 -9.99 -24.52 -11.97
CA LYS A 711 -10.32 -23.11 -11.76
C LYS A 711 -10.18 -22.38 -13.09
N ARG A 712 -11.17 -21.56 -13.45
CA ARG A 712 -11.02 -20.62 -14.56
C ARG A 712 -10.21 -19.43 -14.08
N VAL A 713 -9.14 -19.12 -14.80
CA VAL A 713 -8.23 -18.03 -14.46
C VAL A 713 -8.18 -17.06 -15.61
N ASP A 714 -8.30 -15.78 -15.27
CA ASP A 714 -8.26 -14.66 -16.20
C ASP A 714 -6.90 -13.96 -16.10
N PHE A 715 -6.19 -13.87 -17.23
CA PHE A 715 -4.91 -13.18 -17.40
C PHE A 715 -5.17 -11.85 -18.10
N MET A 716 -5.01 -10.73 -17.41
CA MET A 716 -5.33 -9.40 -17.94
C MET A 716 -4.27 -8.96 -18.96
N VAL A 717 -4.69 -8.59 -20.17
CA VAL A 717 -3.80 -8.09 -21.21
C VAL A 717 -3.64 -6.59 -21.04
N PRO A 718 -2.42 -6.05 -20.84
CA PRO A 718 -2.21 -4.61 -20.69
C PRO A 718 -2.70 -3.84 -21.92
N SER A 719 -3.40 -2.73 -21.68
CA SER A 719 -3.95 -1.87 -22.74
C SER A 719 -2.85 -1.27 -23.61
N THR A 720 -1.66 -1.06 -23.05
CA THR A 720 -0.46 -0.49 -23.68
C THR A 720 0.28 -1.44 -24.62
N PHE A 721 -0.09 -2.71 -24.68
CA PHE A 721 0.51 -3.62 -25.66
C PHE A 721 0.20 -3.18 -27.10
N VAL A 722 1.11 -3.49 -28.02
CA VAL A 722 0.94 -3.28 -29.46
C VAL A 722 0.34 -4.53 -30.09
N PHE A 723 -0.88 -4.36 -30.60
CA PHE A 723 -1.73 -5.42 -31.14
C PHE A 723 -1.57 -5.57 -32.67
N PRO A 724 -2.02 -6.68 -33.30
CA PRO A 724 -2.50 -7.91 -32.66
C PRO A 724 -1.39 -8.67 -31.93
N LEU A 725 -1.76 -9.65 -31.09
CA LEU A 725 -0.81 -10.45 -30.32
C LEU A 725 -0.65 -11.85 -30.93
N LYS A 726 0.51 -12.46 -30.68
CA LYS A 726 0.73 -13.89 -30.88
C LYS A 726 0.88 -14.58 -29.54
N PHE A 727 0.08 -15.60 -29.27
CA PHE A 727 0.27 -16.46 -28.11
C PHE A 727 1.47 -17.40 -28.35
N GLN A 728 2.44 -17.40 -27.43
CA GLN A 728 3.69 -18.15 -27.59
C GLN A 728 3.88 -19.29 -26.60
N ARG A 729 3.64 -19.07 -25.30
CA ARG A 729 3.97 -20.07 -24.26
C ARG A 729 3.03 -20.05 -23.07
N ILE A 730 2.85 -21.21 -22.45
CA ILE A 730 2.39 -21.38 -21.07
C ILE A 730 3.62 -21.74 -20.23
N ARG A 731 3.82 -21.13 -19.06
CA ARG A 731 4.98 -21.36 -18.19
C ARG A 731 4.57 -21.72 -16.77
N ALA A 732 5.07 -22.83 -16.26
CA ALA A 732 5.18 -23.08 -14.83
C ALA A 732 6.62 -22.78 -14.36
N LEU A 733 6.78 -22.02 -13.28
CA LEU A 733 8.06 -21.53 -12.78
C LEU A 733 8.18 -21.79 -11.27
N GLU A 734 9.39 -22.09 -10.79
CA GLU A 734 9.74 -22.10 -9.37
C GLU A 734 11.07 -21.35 -9.18
N THR A 735 11.04 -20.32 -8.34
CA THR A 735 12.15 -19.40 -8.07
C THR A 735 12.79 -19.66 -6.71
N VAL A 736 12.11 -20.35 -5.79
CA VAL A 736 12.58 -20.64 -4.44
C VAL A 736 13.46 -21.88 -4.45
N ALA A 737 14.74 -21.72 -4.11
CA ALA A 737 15.72 -22.80 -4.10
C ALA A 737 15.30 -24.00 -3.23
N ALA A 738 14.67 -23.74 -2.08
CA ALA A 738 14.26 -24.76 -1.12
C ALA A 738 13.06 -25.62 -1.58
N LYS A 739 12.24 -25.14 -2.52
CA LYS A 739 11.03 -25.85 -2.98
C LYS A 739 11.35 -26.84 -4.10
N GLN A 740 11.74 -28.06 -3.75
CA GLN A 740 12.12 -29.10 -4.70
C GLN A 740 10.98 -30.12 -4.86
N TYR A 741 10.27 -30.11 -6.00
CA TYR A 741 9.14 -31.00 -6.25
C TYR A 741 8.94 -31.31 -7.73
N THR A 742 8.20 -32.38 -8.01
CA THR A 742 7.64 -32.68 -9.33
C THR A 742 6.15 -32.39 -9.34
N GLY A 743 5.57 -32.05 -10.47
CA GLY A 743 4.16 -31.67 -10.54
C GLY A 743 3.59 -31.72 -11.94
N SER A 744 2.31 -31.38 -12.05
CA SER A 744 1.59 -31.38 -13.32
C SER A 744 0.42 -30.42 -13.28
N LEU A 745 0.35 -29.52 -14.27
CA LEU A 745 -0.78 -28.62 -14.47
C LEU A 745 -1.52 -29.03 -15.74
N GLU A 746 -2.85 -29.02 -15.71
CA GLU A 746 -3.68 -29.36 -16.87
C GLU A 746 -4.44 -28.10 -17.34
N PHE A 747 -4.39 -27.80 -18.63
CA PHE A 747 -4.97 -26.61 -19.23
C PHE A 747 -6.03 -26.99 -20.24
N SER A 748 -7.23 -26.43 -20.11
CA SER A 748 -8.35 -26.67 -21.02
C SER A 748 -8.90 -25.33 -21.50
N GLN A 749 -9.07 -25.19 -22.82
CA GLN A 749 -9.65 -24.05 -23.52
C GLN A 749 -9.06 -22.68 -23.13
N ILE A 750 -8.25 -22.10 -24.02
CA ILE A 750 -7.84 -20.69 -23.93
C ILE A 750 -8.86 -19.84 -24.69
N PHE A 751 -9.44 -18.87 -24.01
CA PHE A 751 -10.35 -17.87 -24.56
C PHE A 751 -9.69 -16.49 -24.56
N ALA A 752 -9.96 -15.68 -25.58
CA ALA A 752 -9.71 -14.25 -25.57
C ALA A 752 -11.03 -13.50 -25.46
N TYR A 753 -11.09 -12.53 -24.57
CA TYR A 753 -12.21 -11.62 -24.43
C TYR A 753 -11.90 -10.36 -25.24
N LEU A 754 -12.60 -10.20 -26.35
CA LEU A 754 -12.36 -9.14 -27.32
C LEU A 754 -13.47 -8.10 -27.24
N PRO A 755 -13.14 -6.82 -27.41
CA PRO A 755 -14.16 -5.84 -27.73
C PRO A 755 -14.78 -6.18 -29.10
N PRO A 756 -16.04 -5.82 -29.36
CA PRO A 756 -16.68 -5.99 -30.65
C PRO A 756 -15.83 -5.39 -31.79
N GLU A 757 -15.90 -6.03 -32.96
CA GLU A 757 -15.18 -5.58 -34.16
C GLU A 757 -15.52 -4.11 -34.50
N GLY A 758 -14.49 -3.29 -34.77
CA GLY A 758 -14.65 -1.86 -35.08
C GLY A 758 -14.54 -0.90 -33.89
N THR A 759 -14.23 -1.39 -32.69
CA THR A 759 -13.92 -0.54 -31.52
C THR A 759 -12.68 0.32 -31.80
N ALA A 760 -12.83 1.65 -31.73
CA ALA A 760 -11.73 2.58 -31.96
C ALA A 760 -10.72 2.55 -30.80
N THR A 761 -9.44 2.75 -31.12
CA THR A 761 -8.38 2.90 -30.12
C THR A 761 -8.40 4.34 -29.60
N PRO A 762 -8.43 4.56 -28.27
CA PRO A 762 -8.35 5.91 -27.72
C PRO A 762 -6.98 6.51 -28.05
N ALA A 763 -6.95 7.79 -28.38
CA ALA A 763 -5.70 8.52 -28.44
C ALA A 763 -5.10 8.66 -27.02
N VAL A 764 -3.77 8.56 -26.93
CA VAL A 764 -3.02 8.86 -25.70
C VAL A 764 -2.10 10.03 -26.05
N GLU A 765 -2.21 11.09 -25.26
CA GLU A 765 -1.32 12.25 -25.36
C GLU A 765 0.02 11.89 -24.72
N THR A 766 1.13 12.19 -25.39
CA THR A 766 2.47 12.07 -24.79
C THR A 766 2.83 13.40 -24.14
N PHE A 767 3.31 13.35 -22.91
CA PHE A 767 3.78 14.55 -22.20
C PHE A 767 5.30 14.58 -22.19
N ASP A 768 5.87 15.59 -22.83
CA ASP A 768 7.31 15.80 -22.86
C ASP A 768 7.70 16.57 -21.59
N ASP A 769 8.18 15.86 -20.56
CA ASP A 769 8.60 16.52 -19.33
C ASP A 769 9.71 17.53 -19.64
N PRO A 770 9.54 18.80 -19.24
CA PRO A 770 10.40 19.84 -19.73
C PRO A 770 11.80 19.74 -19.10
N VAL A 771 12.01 19.01 -17.99
CA VAL A 771 13.33 18.72 -17.38
C VAL A 771 14.31 18.15 -18.41
N LEU A 772 13.82 17.28 -19.31
CA LEU A 772 14.61 16.79 -20.44
C LEU A 772 14.73 17.88 -21.51
N SER A 773 15.96 18.28 -21.80
CA SER A 773 16.24 19.25 -22.85
C SER A 773 16.20 18.60 -24.23
N SER A 774 15.07 18.70 -24.93
CA SER A 774 14.92 18.19 -26.29
C SER A 774 15.92 18.84 -27.27
N THR A 775 16.13 20.15 -27.16
CA THR A 775 17.06 20.90 -28.04
C THR A 775 18.54 20.84 -27.61
N GLY A 776 18.84 20.07 -26.55
CA GLY A 776 20.17 19.67 -26.10
C GLY A 776 21.12 20.83 -25.76
N SER A 777 21.46 21.00 -24.48
CA SER A 777 22.81 21.39 -24.01
C SER A 777 22.81 21.63 -22.51
N THR A 778 23.66 20.89 -21.81
CA THR A 778 24.07 21.17 -20.41
C THR A 778 25.39 21.95 -20.33
N ASP A 779 25.94 22.43 -21.46
CA ASP A 779 27.31 22.97 -21.51
C ASP A 779 27.47 24.27 -20.71
N SER A 780 26.36 24.99 -20.47
CA SER A 780 26.35 26.19 -19.65
C SER A 780 26.09 25.93 -18.16
N ALA A 781 25.77 24.69 -17.78
CA ALA A 781 25.44 24.34 -16.41
C ALA A 781 26.68 24.48 -15.50
N PRO A 782 26.56 25.15 -14.34
CA PRO A 782 27.66 25.29 -13.38
C PRO A 782 28.20 23.95 -12.85
N LEU A 783 27.33 22.95 -12.70
CA LEU A 783 27.66 21.58 -12.30
C LEU A 783 27.17 20.61 -13.38
N ARG A 784 28.03 19.70 -13.84
CA ARG A 784 27.70 18.68 -14.84
C ARG A 784 27.99 17.28 -14.32
N VAL A 785 26.97 16.43 -14.28
CA VAL A 785 27.06 15.04 -13.77
C VAL A 785 26.77 14.08 -14.91
N ALA A 786 27.76 13.28 -15.32
CA ALA A 786 27.53 12.23 -16.30
C ALA A 786 26.99 10.98 -15.59
N VAL A 787 25.99 10.34 -16.19
CA VAL A 787 25.35 9.13 -15.68
C VAL A 787 25.38 8.07 -16.76
N MET A 788 25.83 6.87 -16.40
CA MET A 788 25.76 5.69 -17.25
C MET A 788 25.28 4.49 -16.45
N SER A 789 24.55 3.58 -17.08
CA SER A 789 24.04 2.36 -16.45
C SER A 789 23.89 1.24 -17.48
N ASP A 790 23.63 0.02 -17.01
CA ASP A 790 23.14 -1.08 -17.84
C ASP A 790 24.02 -1.41 -19.05
N ALA A 791 25.33 -1.53 -18.79
CA ALA A 791 26.26 -2.11 -19.75
C ALA A 791 26.11 -3.64 -19.81
N GLN A 792 25.93 -4.27 -18.65
CA GLN A 792 25.70 -5.71 -18.43
C GLN A 792 26.60 -6.62 -19.27
N PHE A 793 27.93 -6.50 -19.11
CA PHE A 793 28.87 -7.43 -19.75
C PHE A 793 29.35 -8.55 -18.80
N VAL A 794 29.88 -9.62 -19.41
CA VAL A 794 30.54 -10.73 -18.71
C VAL A 794 31.99 -10.90 -19.16
N ALA A 795 32.88 -11.26 -18.22
CA ALA A 795 34.28 -11.57 -18.48
C ALA A 795 34.48 -12.81 -19.36
N ALA A 796 33.47 -13.68 -19.45
CA ALA A 796 33.48 -14.80 -20.38
C ALA A 796 33.43 -14.37 -21.86
N SER A 797 32.98 -13.14 -22.15
CA SER A 797 32.87 -12.57 -23.51
C SER A 797 33.42 -11.15 -23.56
N PRO A 798 34.75 -10.96 -23.36
CA PRO A 798 35.37 -9.64 -23.21
C PRO A 798 35.35 -8.81 -24.51
N ASP A 799 35.13 -9.44 -25.66
CA ASP A 799 35.05 -8.80 -26.98
C ASP A 799 33.60 -8.59 -27.46
N SER A 800 32.63 -8.64 -26.55
CA SER A 800 31.20 -8.50 -26.87
C SER A 800 30.80 -7.06 -27.23
N GLY A 801 29.65 -6.91 -27.89
CA GLY A 801 29.08 -5.60 -28.20
C GLY A 801 28.77 -4.76 -26.96
N ALA A 802 28.41 -5.40 -25.84
CA ALA A 802 28.20 -4.75 -24.55
C ALA A 802 29.48 -4.09 -24.01
N VAL A 803 30.63 -4.80 -24.07
CA VAL A 803 31.93 -4.23 -23.68
C VAL A 803 32.34 -3.10 -24.61
N ALA A 804 32.13 -3.26 -25.93
CA ALA A 804 32.42 -2.20 -26.90
C ALA A 804 31.59 -0.94 -26.62
N GLY A 805 30.27 -1.08 -26.42
CA GLY A 805 29.37 0.02 -26.08
C GLY A 805 29.76 0.72 -24.79
N ALA A 806 30.09 -0.03 -23.74
CA ALA A 806 30.56 0.52 -22.47
C ALA A 806 31.84 1.36 -22.63
N ARG A 807 32.82 0.87 -23.40
CA ARG A 807 34.06 1.60 -23.67
C ARG A 807 33.81 2.87 -24.49
N ASP A 808 32.94 2.81 -25.49
CA ASP A 808 32.63 3.96 -26.33
C ASP A 808 31.89 5.04 -25.51
N ALA A 809 30.93 4.67 -24.67
CA ALA A 809 30.27 5.59 -23.74
C ALA A 809 31.27 6.27 -22.79
N LEU A 810 32.19 5.51 -22.18
CA LEU A 810 33.22 6.07 -21.29
C LEU A 810 34.14 7.07 -22.01
N ARG A 811 34.53 6.80 -23.26
CA ARG A 811 35.34 7.72 -24.07
C ARG A 811 34.58 9.00 -24.41
N GLU A 812 33.30 8.90 -24.73
CA GLU A 812 32.42 10.06 -24.95
C GLU A 812 32.29 10.90 -23.68
N ILE A 813 32.11 10.26 -22.52
CA ILE A 813 32.03 10.93 -21.22
C ILE A 813 33.34 11.66 -20.90
N VAL A 814 34.50 11.03 -21.09
CA VAL A 814 35.80 11.67 -20.90
C VAL A 814 35.97 12.87 -21.84
N ALA A 815 35.52 12.77 -23.09
CA ALA A 815 35.55 13.88 -24.05
C ALA A 815 34.62 15.03 -23.64
N ALA A 816 33.47 14.73 -23.03
CA ALA A 816 32.48 15.70 -22.56
C ALA A 816 32.93 16.48 -21.30
N LYS A 817 33.88 15.93 -20.53
CA LYS A 817 34.48 16.54 -19.33
C LYS A 817 33.44 16.98 -18.27
N PRO A 818 32.65 16.04 -17.72
CA PRO A 818 31.78 16.34 -16.57
C PRO A 818 32.60 16.71 -15.33
N ASP A 819 31.92 17.18 -14.29
CA ASP A 819 32.51 17.38 -12.95
C ASP A 819 32.58 16.08 -12.15
N VAL A 820 31.72 15.10 -12.45
CA VAL A 820 31.70 13.76 -11.86
C VAL A 820 31.02 12.76 -12.81
N LEU A 821 31.42 11.50 -12.75
CA LEU A 821 30.72 10.37 -13.39
C LEU A 821 30.09 9.46 -12.33
N ILE A 822 28.81 9.15 -12.47
CA ILE A 822 28.12 8.11 -11.72
C ILE A 822 27.82 6.93 -12.65
N ILE A 823 28.33 5.76 -12.30
CA ILE A 823 27.96 4.48 -12.89
C ILE A 823 26.85 3.93 -12.00
N ASP A 824 25.60 4.07 -12.45
CA ASP A 824 24.41 3.76 -11.66
C ASP A 824 23.93 2.32 -11.92
N GLY A 825 24.73 1.36 -11.46
CA GLY A 825 24.42 -0.07 -11.49
C GLY A 825 24.53 -0.77 -12.84
N ASP A 826 24.49 -2.10 -12.78
CA ASP A 826 24.45 -3.04 -13.90
C ASP A 826 25.56 -2.82 -14.94
N PHE A 827 26.77 -2.52 -14.47
CA PHE A 827 27.94 -2.47 -15.35
C PHE A 827 28.38 -3.88 -15.76
N VAL A 828 28.25 -4.85 -14.84
CA VAL A 828 28.47 -6.28 -15.08
C VAL A 828 27.14 -7.05 -15.04
N ASP A 829 27.11 -8.27 -15.56
CA ASP A 829 25.88 -9.08 -15.66
C ASP A 829 25.73 -10.17 -14.57
N GLU A 830 26.83 -10.81 -14.13
CA GLU A 830 26.79 -12.03 -13.31
C GLU A 830 27.43 -11.91 -11.92
N ALA A 831 27.90 -10.72 -11.51
CA ALA A 831 28.56 -10.48 -10.22
C ALA A 831 29.76 -11.40 -9.89
N SER A 832 30.39 -12.02 -10.90
CA SER A 832 31.53 -12.89 -10.64
C SER A 832 32.79 -12.06 -10.34
N PRO A 833 33.76 -12.58 -9.56
CA PRO A 833 35.04 -11.90 -9.37
C PRO A 833 35.78 -11.59 -10.68
N ALA A 834 35.57 -12.40 -11.72
CA ALA A 834 36.16 -12.18 -13.03
C ALA A 834 35.50 -10.99 -13.74
N ASP A 835 34.18 -10.83 -13.62
CA ASP A 835 33.46 -9.68 -14.20
C ASP A 835 33.92 -8.38 -13.54
N PHE A 836 34.02 -8.35 -12.20
CA PHE A 836 34.51 -7.17 -11.50
C PHE A 836 35.98 -6.85 -11.80
N ALA A 837 36.81 -7.87 -12.05
CA ALA A 837 38.19 -7.66 -12.50
C ALA A 837 38.22 -7.04 -13.91
N LEU A 838 37.37 -7.51 -14.83
CA LEU A 838 37.24 -6.92 -16.16
C LEU A 838 36.70 -5.49 -16.07
N ALA A 839 35.65 -5.24 -15.30
CA ALA A 839 35.09 -3.92 -15.05
C ALA A 839 36.14 -2.95 -14.54
N LYS A 840 36.93 -3.36 -13.53
CA LYS A 840 38.03 -2.55 -13.03
C LYS A 840 39.05 -2.23 -14.11
N SER A 841 39.44 -3.20 -14.94
CA SER A 841 40.39 -2.95 -16.03
C SER A 841 39.85 -1.97 -17.08
N ILE A 842 38.57 -2.07 -17.45
CA ILE A 842 37.92 -1.15 -18.39
C ILE A 842 37.93 0.27 -17.81
N LEU A 843 37.54 0.44 -16.55
CA LEU A 843 37.50 1.74 -15.89
C LEU A 843 38.90 2.35 -15.73
N GLU A 844 39.90 1.56 -15.33
CA GLU A 844 41.28 2.02 -15.23
C GLU A 844 41.87 2.44 -16.59
N GLU A 845 41.47 1.77 -17.68
CA GLU A 845 41.93 2.09 -19.04
C GLU A 845 41.23 3.32 -19.63
N GLU A 846 39.90 3.31 -19.68
CA GLU A 846 39.13 4.35 -20.38
C GLU A 846 39.04 5.65 -19.58
N LEU A 847 39.13 5.60 -18.24
CA LEU A 847 39.13 6.79 -17.38
C LEU A 847 40.55 7.24 -16.97
N ALA A 848 41.60 6.69 -17.58
CA ALA A 848 42.99 7.04 -17.24
C ALA A 848 43.30 8.55 -17.37
N ASP A 849 42.69 9.20 -18.35
CA ASP A 849 42.84 10.63 -18.64
C ASP A 849 41.71 11.49 -18.02
N ALA A 850 40.80 10.89 -17.24
CA ALA A 850 39.72 11.61 -16.59
C ALA A 850 40.27 12.60 -15.55
N THR A 851 39.74 13.82 -15.56
CA THR A 851 40.11 14.89 -14.59
C THR A 851 39.06 15.10 -13.52
N PHE A 852 38.05 14.23 -13.50
CA PHE A 852 36.90 14.25 -12.61
C PHE A 852 36.83 12.93 -11.81
N PRO A 853 36.31 12.93 -10.57
CA PRO A 853 36.02 11.71 -9.84
C PRO A 853 34.93 10.89 -10.51
N TRP A 854 34.94 9.58 -10.26
CA TRP A 854 33.88 8.68 -10.68
C TRP A 854 33.49 7.76 -9.53
N TYR A 855 32.21 7.38 -9.51
CA TYR A 855 31.64 6.50 -8.50
C TYR A 855 30.79 5.42 -9.16
N TYR A 856 30.84 4.22 -8.61
CA TYR A 856 30.07 3.07 -9.10
C TYR A 856 29.16 2.61 -7.97
N LEU A 857 27.86 2.62 -8.22
CA LEU A 857 26.82 2.08 -7.35
C LEU A 857 26.42 0.69 -7.86
N PRO A 858 26.15 -0.29 -6.97
CA PRO A 858 25.73 -1.62 -7.39
C PRO A 858 24.25 -1.62 -7.80
N GLY A 859 23.97 -2.20 -8.96
CA GLY A 859 22.65 -2.63 -9.42
C GLY A 859 22.38 -4.10 -9.10
N ASN A 860 21.24 -4.62 -9.52
CA ASN A 860 20.84 -5.99 -9.19
C ASN A 860 21.72 -7.05 -9.88
N HIS A 861 22.38 -6.71 -11.00
CA HIS A 861 23.35 -7.61 -11.63
C HIS A 861 24.69 -7.66 -10.92
N GLU A 862 24.99 -6.73 -10.01
CA GLU A 862 26.13 -6.82 -9.09
C GLU A 862 25.91 -7.80 -7.92
N VAL A 863 24.70 -8.36 -7.79
CA VAL A 863 24.39 -9.43 -6.80
C VAL A 863 23.71 -10.67 -7.40
N MET A 864 23.42 -10.67 -8.71
CA MET A 864 22.64 -11.73 -9.37
C MET A 864 23.30 -13.12 -9.31
N GLY A 865 24.61 -13.20 -9.55
CA GLY A 865 25.36 -14.46 -9.59
C GLY A 865 26.39 -14.64 -8.46
N GLY A 866 26.52 -13.67 -7.56
CA GLY A 866 27.53 -13.65 -6.50
C GLY A 866 27.15 -12.71 -5.34
N PRO A 867 27.78 -12.85 -4.17
CA PRO A 867 27.50 -11.97 -3.03
C PRO A 867 28.02 -10.55 -3.29
N ILE A 868 27.34 -9.54 -2.72
CA ILE A 868 27.74 -8.13 -2.79
C ILE A 868 29.18 -7.89 -2.31
N SER A 869 29.71 -8.75 -1.44
CA SER A 869 31.11 -8.69 -0.99
C SER A 869 32.14 -8.79 -2.13
N ASN A 870 31.76 -9.38 -3.28
CA ASN A 870 32.60 -9.38 -4.47
C ASN A 870 32.81 -7.96 -5.01
N PHE A 871 31.72 -7.19 -5.13
CA PHE A 871 31.75 -5.78 -5.51
C PHE A 871 32.57 -4.97 -4.49
N GLU A 872 32.27 -5.11 -3.20
CA GLU A 872 32.94 -4.36 -2.12
C GLU A 872 34.45 -4.57 -2.10
N SER A 873 34.90 -5.79 -2.39
CA SER A 873 36.32 -6.12 -2.44
C SER A 873 37.11 -5.37 -3.52
N VAL A 874 36.41 -4.87 -4.55
CA VAL A 874 37.01 -4.20 -5.71
C VAL A 874 36.75 -2.69 -5.68
N PHE A 875 35.51 -2.28 -5.38
CA PHE A 875 35.02 -0.90 -5.51
C PHE A 875 34.68 -0.22 -4.18
N GLY A 876 34.69 -0.95 -3.06
CA GLY A 876 34.47 -0.39 -1.72
C GLY A 876 32.98 -0.23 -1.35
N PRO A 877 32.60 0.85 -0.63
CA PRO A 877 31.24 1.04 -0.13
C PRO A 877 30.17 0.98 -1.22
N THR A 878 29.04 0.37 -0.90
CA THR A 878 27.91 0.14 -1.81
C THR A 878 26.92 1.31 -1.87
N TRP A 879 26.98 2.21 -0.90
CA TRP A 879 26.28 3.49 -0.86
C TRP A 879 27.26 4.57 -0.39
N ARG A 880 26.95 5.84 -0.65
CA ARG A 880 27.84 6.97 -0.31
C ARG A 880 27.10 8.32 -0.34
N GLU A 881 27.68 9.31 0.32
CA GLU A 881 27.32 10.72 0.18
C GLU A 881 28.57 11.56 -0.12
N PHE A 882 28.38 12.73 -0.76
CA PHE A 882 29.38 13.79 -0.86
C PHE A 882 28.76 15.09 -1.39
N ASP A 883 29.43 16.23 -1.20
CA ASP A 883 29.00 17.53 -1.74
C ASP A 883 29.76 17.93 -3.01
N LEU A 884 29.03 18.44 -4.00
CA LEU A 884 29.58 19.06 -5.21
C LEU A 884 28.93 20.41 -5.47
N LYS A 885 29.72 21.50 -5.45
CA LYS A 885 29.29 22.85 -5.86
C LYS A 885 27.91 23.25 -5.32
N HIS A 886 27.69 23.14 -4.00
CA HIS A 886 26.41 23.46 -3.32
C HIS A 886 25.28 22.44 -3.53
N THR A 887 25.58 21.27 -4.08
CA THR A 887 24.63 20.17 -4.25
C THR A 887 25.10 18.96 -3.44
N LYS A 888 24.24 18.43 -2.58
CA LYS A 888 24.47 17.14 -1.89
C LYS A 888 24.19 16.01 -2.88
N VAL A 889 25.07 15.03 -2.96
CA VAL A 889 24.88 13.81 -3.76
C VAL A 889 24.80 12.62 -2.83
N ILE A 890 23.74 11.82 -2.97
CA ILE A 890 23.47 10.62 -2.18
C ILE A 890 23.32 9.45 -3.15
N GLY A 891 24.16 8.43 -3.05
CA GLY A 891 24.06 7.20 -3.83
C GLY A 891 23.65 6.03 -2.94
N LEU A 892 22.57 5.35 -3.31
CA LEU A 892 21.97 4.25 -2.57
C LEU A 892 22.27 2.90 -3.24
N ASN A 893 22.26 1.85 -2.43
CA ASN A 893 22.35 0.47 -2.84
C ASN A 893 20.95 -0.15 -2.93
N SER A 894 20.37 -0.15 -4.13
CA SER A 894 19.11 -0.81 -4.44
C SER A 894 19.27 -2.19 -5.09
N SER A 895 20.47 -2.79 -5.03
CA SER A 895 20.80 -4.04 -5.73
C SER A 895 19.89 -5.23 -5.37
N SER A 896 19.28 -5.22 -4.18
CA SER A 896 18.34 -6.26 -3.74
C SER A 896 16.89 -6.03 -4.15
N GLY A 897 16.56 -4.88 -4.76
CA GLY A 897 15.19 -4.42 -4.96
C GLY A 897 14.50 -3.91 -3.70
N LYS A 898 15.26 -3.76 -2.61
CA LYS A 898 14.87 -3.19 -1.30
C LYS A 898 16.09 -2.51 -0.67
N LEU A 899 15.95 -1.30 -0.15
CA LEU A 899 16.97 -0.57 0.60
C LEU A 899 17.13 -1.12 2.02
N GLN A 900 16.02 -1.59 2.62
CA GLN A 900 15.93 -2.21 3.94
C GLN A 900 16.97 -3.33 4.15
N THR A 901 17.32 -4.07 3.09
CA THR A 901 18.38 -5.10 3.11
C THR A 901 19.70 -4.57 3.67
N TYR A 902 20.01 -3.30 3.40
CA TYR A 902 21.20 -2.60 3.92
C TYR A 902 20.77 -1.40 4.75
N PHE A 903 19.93 -1.64 5.77
CA PHE A 903 19.20 -0.62 6.54
C PHE A 903 19.99 0.62 6.97
N ASP A 904 21.28 0.52 7.30
CA ASP A 904 22.14 1.68 7.62
C ASP A 904 22.05 2.79 6.55
N GLN A 905 21.85 2.43 5.28
CA GLN A 905 21.68 3.40 4.20
C GLN A 905 20.37 4.19 4.28
N VAL A 906 19.30 3.59 4.83
CA VAL A 906 17.99 4.23 4.99
C VAL A 906 18.11 5.30 6.08
N THR A 907 18.75 4.97 7.20
CA THR A 907 19.07 5.96 8.25
C THR A 907 20.00 7.05 7.72
N MET A 908 20.99 6.69 6.88
CA MET A 908 21.88 7.66 6.23
C MET A 908 21.10 8.61 5.30
N LEU A 909 20.18 8.09 4.49
CA LEU A 909 19.36 8.90 3.59
C LEU A 909 18.57 9.95 4.37
N ARG A 910 17.82 9.55 5.41
CA ARG A 910 17.08 10.49 6.26
C ARG A 910 18.00 11.53 6.89
N ALA A 911 19.12 11.09 7.47
CA ALA A 911 20.09 11.99 8.10
C ALA A 911 20.66 13.03 7.12
N GLN A 912 20.97 12.62 5.89
CA GLN A 912 21.53 13.51 4.88
C GLN A 912 20.49 14.47 4.28
N LEU A 913 19.22 14.07 4.21
CA LEU A 913 18.14 15.00 3.87
C LEU A 913 17.94 16.05 4.97
N ASP A 914 17.95 15.65 6.24
CA ASP A 914 17.88 16.59 7.38
C ASP A 914 19.05 17.58 7.35
N GLU A 915 20.28 17.07 7.22
CA GLU A 915 21.49 17.89 7.16
C GLU A 915 21.47 18.84 5.96
N ALA A 916 21.08 18.34 4.78
CA ALA A 916 20.97 19.16 3.58
C ALA A 916 19.87 20.22 3.69
N ALA A 917 18.80 19.98 4.46
CA ALA A 917 17.75 20.97 4.71
C ALA A 917 18.28 22.12 5.57
N ASP A 918 19.03 21.79 6.62
CA ASP A 918 19.58 22.76 7.57
C ASP A 918 20.82 23.52 7.06
N ASP A 919 21.64 22.92 6.19
CA ASP A 919 22.88 23.56 5.72
C ASP A 919 22.59 24.65 4.66
N PRO A 920 22.81 25.96 4.95
CA PRO A 920 22.60 27.02 3.97
C PRO A 920 23.60 27.00 2.80
N SER A 921 24.68 26.21 2.90
CA SER A 921 25.66 26.02 1.82
C SER A 921 25.16 25.07 0.73
N ILE A 922 24.14 24.25 1.04
CA ILE A 922 23.49 23.34 0.10
C ILE A 922 22.20 24.00 -0.42
N THR A 923 22.04 23.98 -1.73
CA THR A 923 20.88 24.50 -2.45
C THR A 923 20.07 23.40 -3.12
N GLY A 924 20.57 22.17 -3.20
CA GLY A 924 19.77 21.03 -3.63
C GLY A 924 20.44 19.68 -3.46
N VAL A 925 19.71 18.61 -3.77
CA VAL A 925 20.11 17.21 -3.51
C VAL A 925 19.89 16.33 -4.74
N LEU A 926 20.90 15.55 -5.15
CA LEU A 926 20.73 14.47 -6.13
C LEU A 926 20.77 13.13 -5.41
N VAL A 927 19.70 12.34 -5.57
CA VAL A 927 19.62 10.96 -5.05
C VAL A 927 19.76 9.99 -6.21
N PHE A 928 20.70 9.06 -6.11
CA PHE A 928 20.94 8.02 -7.12
C PHE A 928 20.54 6.66 -6.59
N THR A 929 19.78 5.91 -7.39
CA THR A 929 19.44 4.51 -7.12
C THR A 929 19.31 3.76 -8.44
N HIS A 930 19.98 2.62 -8.58
CA HIS A 930 19.89 1.83 -9.80
C HIS A 930 18.44 1.41 -10.12
N MET A 931 17.75 0.79 -9.16
CA MET A 931 16.32 0.47 -9.30
C MET A 931 15.47 1.69 -8.91
N PRO A 932 14.64 2.24 -9.83
CA PRO A 932 13.79 3.38 -9.54
C PRO A 932 12.63 3.07 -8.61
N ILE A 933 12.07 4.11 -7.99
CA ILE A 933 10.83 4.01 -7.21
C ILE A 933 9.62 3.68 -8.09
N ASP A 934 9.58 4.08 -9.37
CA ASP A 934 8.54 3.70 -10.32
C ASP A 934 9.14 3.42 -11.71
N ASP A 935 8.67 2.36 -12.36
CA ASP A 935 9.05 1.99 -13.72
C ASP A 935 7.98 2.58 -14.67
N PRO A 936 8.32 3.45 -15.63
CA PRO A 936 7.35 4.07 -16.53
C PRO A 936 6.73 3.06 -17.50
N LEU A 937 7.33 1.87 -17.63
CA LEU A 937 6.80 0.83 -18.48
C LEU A 937 5.59 0.15 -17.84
N PRO A 938 4.60 -0.27 -18.64
CA PRO A 938 3.38 -0.93 -18.16
C PRO A 938 3.63 -2.22 -17.37
N THR A 939 4.79 -2.87 -17.57
CA THR A 939 5.15 -4.10 -16.86
C THR A 939 5.54 -3.88 -15.41
N LYS A 940 5.92 -2.65 -15.03
CA LYS A 940 6.37 -2.31 -13.67
C LYS A 940 7.47 -3.27 -13.16
N GLY A 941 8.31 -3.74 -14.08
CA GLY A 941 9.18 -4.91 -13.89
C GLY A 941 10.55 -4.57 -13.33
N SER A 942 10.90 -3.29 -13.36
CA SER A 942 12.24 -2.77 -13.07
C SER A 942 12.22 -1.69 -12.00
N GLN A 943 11.26 -1.72 -11.07
CA GLN A 943 11.17 -0.79 -9.94
C GLN A 943 11.51 -1.48 -8.62
N LEU A 944 11.71 -0.71 -7.56
CA LEU A 944 11.81 -1.24 -6.20
C LEU A 944 10.64 -2.19 -5.92
N THR A 945 11.00 -3.38 -5.44
CA THR A 945 10.06 -4.48 -5.22
C THR A 945 9.20 -4.29 -3.97
N ASP A 946 9.67 -3.45 -3.05
CA ASP A 946 8.94 -3.02 -1.86
C ASP A 946 8.26 -1.68 -2.16
N ARG A 947 6.92 -1.68 -2.23
CA ARG A 947 6.14 -0.49 -2.63
C ARG A 947 6.01 0.53 -1.50
N THR A 948 5.90 0.08 -0.27
CA THR A 948 5.91 0.92 0.93
C THR A 948 7.25 1.67 1.05
N GLU A 949 8.37 1.03 0.72
CA GLU A 949 9.67 1.72 0.66
C GLU A 949 9.75 2.76 -0.47
N ALA A 950 9.12 2.48 -1.62
CA ALA A 950 9.05 3.46 -2.70
C ALA A 950 8.18 4.68 -2.33
N GLU A 951 7.08 4.46 -1.61
CA GLU A 951 6.21 5.51 -1.04
C GLU A 951 6.97 6.33 0.01
N MET A 952 7.62 5.70 0.99
CA MET A 952 8.46 6.37 1.98
C MET A 952 9.54 7.27 1.34
N ILE A 953 10.21 6.79 0.28
CA ILE A 953 11.21 7.60 -0.43
C ILE A 953 10.53 8.78 -1.14
N THR A 954 9.36 8.56 -1.76
CA THR A 954 8.56 9.59 -2.40
C THR A 954 8.18 10.69 -1.40
N ASP A 955 7.68 10.30 -0.24
CA ASP A 955 7.31 11.22 0.83
C ASP A 955 8.53 12.02 1.27
N TRP A 956 9.65 11.36 1.57
CA TRP A 956 10.84 12.05 2.05
C TRP A 956 11.43 13.05 1.06
N VAL A 957 11.45 12.75 -0.24
CA VAL A 957 11.98 13.69 -1.25
C VAL A 957 11.02 14.85 -1.52
N THR A 958 9.71 14.59 -1.54
CA THR A 958 8.70 15.64 -1.76
C THR A 958 8.57 16.55 -0.54
N GLU A 959 8.57 15.99 0.68
CA GLU A 959 8.63 16.72 1.96
C GLU A 959 9.90 17.55 2.06
N PHE A 960 11.06 16.97 1.76
CA PHE A 960 12.33 17.71 1.77
C PHE A 960 12.21 18.97 0.89
N ARG A 961 11.65 18.83 -0.31
CA ARG A 961 11.46 19.96 -1.23
C ARG A 961 10.50 21.00 -0.66
N ALA A 962 9.35 20.55 -0.15
CA ALA A 962 8.30 21.41 0.38
C ALA A 962 8.76 22.20 1.61
N ASP A 963 9.43 21.54 2.57
CA ASP A 963 9.77 22.11 3.87
C ASP A 963 11.07 22.91 3.85
N SER A 964 12.10 22.40 3.16
CA SER A 964 13.39 23.11 3.08
C SER A 964 13.37 24.27 2.09
N GLY A 965 12.44 24.25 1.12
CA GLY A 965 12.42 25.18 -0.01
C GLY A 965 13.57 24.98 -1.00
N LYS A 966 14.31 23.86 -0.90
CA LYS A 966 15.44 23.50 -1.77
C LYS A 966 15.03 22.46 -2.81
N SER A 967 15.75 22.39 -3.92
CA SER A 967 15.47 21.44 -5.00
C SER A 967 16.08 20.08 -4.71
N ILE A 968 15.42 19.02 -5.19
CA ILE A 968 15.90 17.65 -5.09
C ILE A 968 15.46 16.91 -6.35
N ALA A 969 16.23 15.90 -6.77
CA ALA A 969 15.89 15.02 -7.88
C ALA A 969 16.36 13.59 -7.61
N MET A 970 15.64 12.64 -8.19
CA MET A 970 16.03 11.23 -8.22
C MET A 970 16.53 10.84 -9.61
N VAL A 971 17.64 10.12 -9.65
CA VAL A 971 18.29 9.66 -10.88
C VAL A 971 18.50 8.15 -10.78
N ASN A 972 18.09 7.42 -11.81
CA ASN A 972 17.96 5.98 -11.76
C ASN A 972 18.42 5.30 -13.07
N GLY A 973 18.53 3.97 -13.06
CA GLY A 973 18.80 3.13 -14.23
C GLY A 973 17.81 1.97 -14.36
N HIS A 974 18.31 0.77 -14.67
CA HIS A 974 17.63 -0.53 -14.60
C HIS A 974 16.52 -0.82 -15.63
N VAL A 975 15.64 0.14 -15.90
CA VAL A 975 14.46 -0.05 -16.77
C VAL A 975 14.87 -0.33 -18.22
N GLY A 976 16.01 0.22 -18.65
CA GLY A 976 16.53 0.07 -20.00
C GLY A 976 15.79 0.89 -21.06
N VAL A 977 15.25 2.02 -20.64
CA VAL A 977 14.72 3.11 -21.47
C VAL A 977 15.19 4.46 -20.93
N PHE A 978 15.29 5.47 -21.80
CA PHE A 978 15.45 6.86 -21.37
C PHE A 978 14.07 7.44 -21.06
N HIS A 979 13.87 7.93 -19.85
CA HIS A 979 12.62 8.56 -19.44
C HIS A 979 12.86 9.68 -18.44
N THR A 980 12.04 10.71 -18.49
CA THR A 980 12.05 11.80 -17.51
C THR A 980 10.62 12.19 -17.20
N SER A 981 10.35 12.37 -15.92
CA SER A 981 9.08 12.86 -15.39
C SER A 981 9.33 13.75 -14.17
N SER A 982 8.27 14.36 -13.66
CA SER A 982 8.29 15.15 -12.43
C SER A 982 7.19 14.64 -11.49
N LEU A 983 7.48 14.59 -10.20
CA LEU A 983 6.57 14.14 -9.15
C LEU A 983 6.58 15.19 -8.04
N ASP A 984 5.48 15.93 -7.87
CA ASP A 984 5.39 17.03 -6.89
C ASP A 984 6.60 18.00 -6.94
N GLY A 985 7.03 18.31 -8.16
CA GLY A 985 8.17 19.19 -8.45
C GLY A 985 9.55 18.57 -8.24
N VAL A 986 9.64 17.27 -7.93
CA VAL A 986 10.88 16.48 -7.87
C VAL A 986 11.11 15.84 -9.25
N PRO A 987 12.18 16.20 -9.97
CA PRO A 987 12.52 15.52 -11.21
C PRO A 987 12.92 14.06 -10.97
N MET A 988 12.39 13.18 -11.80
CA MET A 988 12.61 11.74 -11.83
C MET A 988 13.25 11.38 -13.17
N VAL A 989 14.55 11.05 -13.14
CA VAL A 989 15.33 10.73 -14.35
C VAL A 989 15.64 9.24 -14.37
N ILE A 990 15.39 8.58 -15.50
CA ILE A 990 15.80 7.20 -15.77
C ILE A 990 16.77 7.22 -16.94
N ASN A 991 18.03 6.91 -16.65
CA ASN A 991 19.06 6.69 -17.64
C ASN A 991 18.84 5.33 -18.33
N GLY A 992 18.88 5.32 -19.67
CA GLY A 992 18.78 4.10 -20.46
C GLY A 992 20.11 3.35 -20.61
N ASN A 993 20.11 2.30 -21.43
CA ASN A 993 21.25 1.39 -21.52
C ASN A 993 22.47 1.99 -22.21
N SER A 994 23.65 1.88 -21.59
CA SER A 994 24.92 2.29 -22.19
C SER A 994 25.63 1.20 -22.99
N GLY A 995 25.30 -0.08 -22.79
CA GLY A 995 25.94 -1.18 -23.52
C GLY A 995 25.00 -2.29 -23.98
N LYS A 996 24.05 -2.70 -23.14
CA LYS A 996 23.05 -3.72 -23.45
C LYS A 996 21.99 -3.20 -24.43
N ALA A 997 21.37 -4.10 -25.20
CA ALA A 997 20.16 -3.76 -25.96
C ALA A 997 19.02 -3.25 -25.03
N PRO A 998 18.23 -2.25 -25.46
CA PRO A 998 17.14 -1.66 -24.66
C PRO A 998 16.01 -2.64 -24.37
N ALA A 999 15.21 -2.33 -23.35
CA ALA A 999 14.14 -3.20 -22.85
C ALA A 999 12.76 -2.95 -23.50
N SER A 1000 12.56 -1.78 -24.14
CA SER A 1000 11.29 -1.41 -24.79
C SER A 1000 11.49 -0.86 -26.21
N THR A 1001 10.40 -0.37 -26.81
CA THR A 1001 10.41 0.29 -28.12
C THR A 1001 11.08 1.65 -28.06
N VAL A 1002 11.49 2.15 -29.22
CA VAL A 1002 12.06 3.51 -29.35
C VAL A 1002 11.09 4.59 -28.91
N ALA A 1003 9.78 4.42 -29.16
CA ALA A 1003 8.75 5.38 -28.77
C ALA A 1003 8.64 5.52 -27.23
N ASP A 1004 9.03 4.48 -26.49
CA ASP A 1004 9.07 4.48 -25.02
C ASP A 1004 10.48 4.79 -24.48
N GLY A 1005 11.39 5.33 -25.32
CA GLY A 1005 12.78 5.63 -24.92
C GLY A 1005 13.76 4.46 -25.04
N GLY A 1006 13.38 3.36 -25.70
CA GLY A 1006 14.18 2.14 -25.88
C GLY A 1006 15.29 2.27 -26.93
N PHE A 1007 16.39 2.92 -26.58
CA PHE A 1007 17.63 3.00 -27.36
C PHE A 1007 18.87 3.05 -26.44
N THR A 1008 20.08 3.12 -27.01
CA THR A 1008 21.34 3.14 -26.25
C THR A 1008 21.98 4.52 -26.19
N GLY A 1009 22.65 4.83 -25.08
CA GLY A 1009 23.30 6.13 -24.82
C GLY A 1009 23.73 6.30 -23.37
N TRP A 1010 23.80 7.54 -22.92
CA TRP A 1010 24.05 7.93 -21.53
C TRP A 1010 23.44 9.32 -21.26
N SER A 1011 23.28 9.73 -20.00
CA SER A 1011 22.70 11.04 -19.65
C SER A 1011 23.75 12.01 -19.09
N MET A 1012 23.64 13.29 -19.45
CA MET A 1012 24.36 14.38 -18.80
C MET A 1012 23.36 15.25 -18.05
N LEU A 1013 23.51 15.33 -16.73
CA LEU A 1013 22.72 16.22 -15.90
C LEU A 1013 23.42 17.57 -15.75
N GLY A 1014 22.72 18.65 -16.06
CA GLY A 1014 23.14 20.02 -15.80
C GLY A 1014 22.44 20.57 -14.56
N VAL A 1015 23.20 20.92 -13.53
CA VAL A 1015 22.68 21.52 -12.30
C VAL A 1015 23.11 22.97 -12.19
N ASP A 1016 22.16 23.88 -11.95
CA ASP A 1016 22.40 25.28 -11.58
C ASP A 1016 22.02 25.54 -10.12
N PRO A 1017 22.99 25.47 -9.18
CA PRO A 1017 22.75 25.71 -7.76
C PRO A 1017 22.11 27.06 -7.44
N ALA A 1018 22.24 28.07 -8.31
CA ALA A 1018 21.59 29.37 -8.11
C ALA A 1018 20.06 29.27 -8.17
N GLN A 1019 19.53 28.26 -8.86
CA GLN A 1019 18.10 27.97 -9.02
C GLN A 1019 17.59 26.94 -8.01
N GLY A 1020 18.46 26.44 -7.11
CA GLY A 1020 18.11 25.39 -6.15
C GLY A 1020 17.09 25.82 -5.09
N LYS A 1021 16.83 27.12 -4.91
CA LYS A 1021 15.75 27.61 -4.04
C LYS A 1021 14.46 27.78 -4.85
N TRP A 1022 13.78 26.67 -5.10
CA TRP A 1022 12.72 26.53 -6.11
C TRP A 1022 11.62 27.60 -6.01
N ALA A 1023 11.15 27.93 -4.79
CA ALA A 1023 10.07 28.91 -4.60
C ALA A 1023 10.42 30.35 -5.02
N SER A 1024 11.72 30.63 -5.23
CA SER A 1024 12.24 31.94 -5.67
C SER A 1024 13.04 31.85 -6.97
N ALA A 1025 13.10 30.68 -7.59
CA ALA A 1025 13.86 30.43 -8.80
C ALA A 1025 13.20 31.14 -10.00
N ASP A 1026 14.03 31.63 -10.92
CA ASP A 1026 13.60 32.22 -12.20
C ASP A 1026 14.03 31.37 -13.41
N GLY A 1027 14.65 30.22 -13.14
CA GLY A 1027 15.02 29.19 -14.11
C GLY A 1027 14.96 27.80 -13.48
N ARG A 1028 15.46 26.80 -14.20
CA ARG A 1028 15.44 25.41 -13.73
C ARG A 1028 16.72 25.02 -13.01
N TRP A 1029 16.57 24.31 -11.90
CA TRP A 1029 17.69 23.76 -11.15
C TRP A 1029 18.37 22.57 -11.83
N LEU A 1030 17.61 21.61 -12.37
CA LEU A 1030 18.12 20.43 -13.06
C LEU A 1030 17.70 20.38 -14.52
N THR A 1031 18.61 20.10 -15.44
CA THR A 1031 18.31 19.77 -16.84
C THR A 1031 18.90 18.42 -17.18
N ASP A 1032 18.12 17.51 -17.77
CA ASP A 1032 18.62 16.26 -18.34
C ASP A 1032 18.92 16.42 -19.83
N GLU A 1033 20.03 15.83 -20.28
CA GLU A 1033 20.45 15.79 -21.67
C GLU A 1033 20.84 14.36 -22.04
N VAL A 1034 20.03 13.74 -22.88
CA VAL A 1034 20.24 12.37 -23.35
C VAL A 1034 21.26 12.35 -24.48
N LYS A 1035 22.43 11.75 -24.21
CA LYS A 1035 23.50 11.52 -25.19
C LYS A 1035 23.27 10.19 -25.88
N THR A 1036 22.41 10.20 -26.89
CA THR A 1036 22.10 9.02 -27.72
C THR A 1036 23.35 8.56 -28.48
N ARG A 1037 23.64 7.25 -28.44
CA ARG A 1037 24.69 6.64 -29.26
C ARG A 1037 24.35 6.77 -30.74
N VAL A 1038 25.28 7.27 -31.54
CA VAL A 1038 25.06 7.48 -32.99
C VAL A 1038 26.02 6.60 -33.80
N ASP A 1039 25.55 5.47 -34.33
CA ASP A 1039 26.34 4.71 -35.31
C ASP A 1039 26.29 5.39 -36.70
N SER A 1040 25.12 5.92 -37.08
CA SER A 1040 24.96 6.84 -38.22
C SER A 1040 23.70 7.71 -38.08
N LEU A 1041 23.67 8.87 -38.75
CA LEU A 1041 22.54 9.81 -38.75
C LEU A 1041 22.10 10.08 -40.20
N THR A 1042 20.80 9.97 -40.47
CA THR A 1042 20.19 10.33 -41.75
C THR A 1042 19.14 11.41 -41.54
N VAL A 1043 19.09 12.42 -42.42
CA VAL A 1043 18.01 13.42 -42.45
C VAL A 1043 17.27 13.25 -43.77
N GLN A 1044 16.02 12.80 -43.71
CA GLN A 1044 15.19 12.73 -44.91
C GLN A 1044 14.59 14.12 -45.19
N SER A 1045 14.81 14.65 -46.40
CA SER A 1045 14.18 15.89 -46.88
C SER A 1045 13.38 15.61 -48.16
N PRO A 1046 12.08 15.96 -48.22
CA PRO A 1046 11.21 15.66 -49.36
C PRO A 1046 11.45 16.54 -50.61
N ALA A 1047 12.22 17.64 -50.55
CA ALA A 1047 12.40 18.55 -51.68
C ALA A 1047 13.86 18.98 -51.92
N ALA A 1048 14.31 18.94 -53.19
CA ALA A 1048 15.63 19.43 -53.59
C ALA A 1048 15.75 20.97 -53.64
N THR A 1049 14.61 21.68 -53.61
CA THR A 1049 14.50 23.17 -53.60
C THR A 1049 13.20 23.60 -52.94
N LEU A 1050 13.25 24.52 -51.98
CA LEU A 1050 12.07 25.13 -51.34
C LEU A 1050 11.69 26.46 -52.01
N THR A 1051 10.39 26.76 -52.07
CA THR A 1051 9.88 28.07 -52.49
C THR A 1051 9.61 28.99 -51.28
N PRO A 1052 9.67 30.33 -51.41
CA PRO A 1052 9.43 31.23 -50.28
C PRO A 1052 8.04 31.01 -49.65
N GLY A 1053 8.00 30.71 -48.35
CA GLY A 1053 6.78 30.44 -47.59
C GLY A 1053 6.36 28.96 -47.53
N GLU A 1054 7.10 28.07 -48.19
CA GLU A 1054 6.93 26.62 -48.08
C GLU A 1054 7.55 26.10 -46.78
N GLN A 1055 6.86 25.16 -46.12
CA GLN A 1055 7.32 24.46 -44.91
C GLN A 1055 7.61 23.01 -45.26
N VAL A 1056 8.66 22.44 -44.66
CA VAL A 1056 9.04 21.05 -44.86
C VAL A 1056 9.47 20.43 -43.54
N ASP A 1057 8.83 19.31 -43.20
CA ASP A 1057 9.22 18.53 -42.03
C ASP A 1057 10.56 17.83 -42.29
N LEU A 1058 11.56 18.15 -41.47
CA LEU A 1058 12.80 17.40 -41.41
C LEU A 1058 12.63 16.26 -40.41
N LYS A 1059 12.89 15.03 -40.86
CA LYS A 1059 12.78 13.82 -40.02
C LYS A 1059 14.16 13.18 -39.89
N PRO A 1060 14.98 13.59 -38.90
CA PRO A 1060 16.26 12.95 -38.66
C PRO A 1060 16.06 11.59 -37.98
N THR A 1061 16.92 10.65 -38.31
CA THR A 1061 16.88 9.29 -37.75
C THR A 1061 18.30 8.80 -37.51
N VAL A 1062 18.57 8.39 -36.28
CA VAL A 1062 19.80 7.70 -35.87
C VAL A 1062 19.64 6.21 -36.10
N LEU A 1063 20.67 5.56 -36.63
CA LEU A 1063 20.76 4.10 -36.70
C LEU A 1063 21.60 3.59 -35.53
N GLN A 1064 21.12 2.56 -34.84
CA GLN A 1064 21.86 1.80 -33.84
C GLN A 1064 21.83 0.30 -34.15
N ASP A 1065 22.87 -0.42 -33.73
CA ASP A 1065 22.97 -1.89 -33.79
C ASP A 1065 22.75 -2.46 -35.20
N GLY A 1066 22.99 -1.63 -36.23
CA GLY A 1066 22.81 -1.96 -37.65
C GLY A 1066 21.37 -1.96 -38.17
N THR A 1067 20.34 -1.97 -37.32
CA THR A 1067 18.93 -2.04 -37.76
C THR A 1067 17.92 -1.19 -36.97
N ARG A 1068 18.25 -0.70 -35.77
CA ARG A 1068 17.31 0.08 -34.95
C ARG A 1068 17.31 1.53 -35.43
N GLU A 1069 16.18 1.98 -35.97
CA GLU A 1069 15.96 3.37 -36.36
C GLU A 1069 15.38 4.15 -35.17
N VAL A 1070 16.10 5.17 -34.72
CA VAL A 1070 15.75 6.04 -33.59
C VAL A 1070 15.45 7.44 -34.13
N PRO A 1071 14.19 7.88 -34.17
CA PRO A 1071 13.86 9.25 -34.54
C PRO A 1071 14.55 10.24 -33.61
N VAL A 1072 14.97 11.38 -34.17
CA VAL A 1072 15.55 12.47 -33.38
C VAL A 1072 14.42 13.38 -32.90
N GLU A 1073 13.67 12.87 -31.92
CA GLU A 1073 12.58 13.52 -31.21
C GLU A 1073 12.63 13.10 -29.73
N TRP A 1074 11.86 13.71 -28.84
CA TRP A 1074 11.86 13.34 -27.42
C TRP A 1074 11.71 11.82 -27.25
N PRO A 1075 12.49 11.14 -26.39
CA PRO A 1075 13.43 11.70 -25.39
C PRO A 1075 14.87 11.90 -25.92
N VAL A 1076 15.13 11.86 -27.23
CA VAL A 1076 16.46 12.16 -27.82
C VAL A 1076 16.75 13.66 -27.76
N SER A 1077 17.74 14.05 -26.96
CA SER A 1077 18.30 15.40 -27.01
C SER A 1077 19.10 15.62 -28.29
N HIS A 1078 18.91 16.78 -28.91
CA HIS A 1078 19.51 17.08 -30.20
C HIS A 1078 19.74 18.57 -30.39
N THR A 1079 20.80 18.96 -31.10
CA THR A 1079 21.06 20.37 -31.42
C THR A 1079 21.12 20.57 -32.92
N TRP A 1080 20.40 21.57 -33.42
CA TRP A 1080 20.42 21.93 -34.84
C TRP A 1080 21.51 22.97 -35.13
N THR A 1081 22.24 22.78 -36.22
CA THR A 1081 23.17 23.79 -36.75
C THR A 1081 22.96 23.95 -38.25
N GLY A 1082 23.19 25.16 -38.76
CA GLY A 1082 22.99 25.50 -40.17
C GLY A 1082 24.10 26.40 -40.70
N SER A 1083 24.17 26.57 -42.01
CA SER A 1083 25.02 27.61 -42.63
C SER A 1083 24.55 29.01 -42.23
N ASP A 1084 25.38 30.04 -42.42
CA ASP A 1084 25.06 31.45 -42.08
C ASP A 1084 23.71 31.98 -42.63
N ALA A 1085 23.17 31.36 -43.68
CA ALA A 1085 21.88 31.74 -44.29
C ALA A 1085 20.66 31.02 -43.69
N VAL A 1086 20.84 30.06 -42.77
CA VAL A 1086 19.76 29.32 -42.12
C VAL A 1086 19.65 29.81 -40.68
N PHE A 1087 18.49 30.34 -40.32
CA PHE A 1087 18.18 30.69 -38.94
C PHE A 1087 17.72 29.46 -38.18
N ILE A 1088 18.28 29.19 -37.02
CA ILE A 1088 17.84 28.12 -36.13
C ILE A 1088 17.08 28.77 -34.97
N GLY A 1089 15.79 28.49 -34.86
CA GLY A 1089 14.90 29.08 -33.86
C GLY A 1089 13.51 29.38 -34.44
N ALA A 1090 12.62 29.89 -33.58
CA ALA A 1090 11.24 30.20 -33.95
C ALA A 1090 11.16 31.08 -35.21
N VAL A 1091 10.36 30.64 -36.19
CA VAL A 1091 10.29 31.22 -37.54
C VAL A 1091 9.97 32.73 -37.51
N ASP A 1092 9.15 33.17 -36.57
CA ASP A 1092 8.76 34.58 -36.38
C ASP A 1092 9.90 35.48 -35.89
N LYS A 1093 10.97 34.90 -35.35
CA LYS A 1093 12.20 35.59 -34.91
C LYS A 1093 13.29 35.59 -35.97
N ALA A 1094 13.09 34.95 -37.11
CA ALA A 1094 14.10 34.87 -38.16
C ALA A 1094 14.43 36.26 -38.75
N PRO A 1095 15.72 36.62 -38.90
CA PRO A 1095 16.09 37.90 -39.49
C PRO A 1095 15.76 37.92 -40.99
N ASN A 1096 15.51 39.11 -41.55
CA ASN A 1096 15.24 39.29 -42.99
C ASN A 1096 16.40 38.84 -43.92
N THR A 1097 17.57 38.52 -43.35
CA THR A 1097 18.74 37.99 -44.06
C THR A 1097 18.75 36.47 -44.12
N ALA A 1098 17.88 35.77 -43.36
CA ALA A 1098 17.76 34.33 -43.40
C ALA A 1098 17.06 33.89 -44.70
N ALA A 1099 17.62 32.88 -45.36
CA ALA A 1099 17.03 32.24 -46.54
C ALA A 1099 16.04 31.13 -46.16
N ALA A 1100 16.20 30.54 -44.97
CA ALA A 1100 15.30 29.58 -44.35
C ALA A 1100 15.38 29.73 -42.82
N ALA A 1101 14.33 29.32 -42.13
CA ALA A 1101 14.32 29.11 -40.69
C ALA A 1101 14.02 27.63 -40.44
N ILE A 1102 14.68 27.05 -39.43
CA ILE A 1102 14.34 25.74 -38.89
C ILE A 1102 13.96 25.96 -37.44
N ASP A 1103 12.74 25.60 -37.08
CA ASP A 1103 12.35 25.53 -35.69
C ASP A 1103 12.91 24.23 -35.07
N PRO A 1104 13.87 24.31 -34.15
CA PRO A 1104 14.49 23.12 -33.58
C PRO A 1104 13.53 22.28 -32.72
N GLN A 1105 12.40 22.84 -32.27
CA GLN A 1105 11.41 22.10 -31.48
C GLN A 1105 10.49 21.25 -32.36
N THR A 1106 10.12 21.76 -33.53
CA THR A 1106 9.17 21.08 -34.42
C THR A 1106 9.85 20.40 -35.61
N GLY A 1107 11.10 20.75 -35.91
CA GLY A 1107 11.84 20.25 -37.07
C GLY A 1107 11.34 20.81 -38.42
N VAL A 1108 10.60 21.93 -38.39
CA VAL A 1108 9.94 22.55 -39.57
C VAL A 1108 10.70 23.75 -40.11
#